data_AF-A0A9R0WE61-F1
#
_entry.id   AF-A0A9R0WE61-F1
#
_cell.length_a   1.000
_cell.length_b   1.000
_cell.length_c   1.000
_cell.angle_alpha   90.00
_cell.angle_beta   90.00
_cell.angle_gamma   90.00
#
_symmetry.space_group_name_H-M   'P 1'
#
loop_
_entity.id
_entity.type
_entity.pdbx_description
1 polymer ?
#
loop_
_entity_poly.entity_id
_entity_poly.type
_entity_poly.pdbx_seq_one_letter_code
_entity_poly.pdbx_strand_id
1 'polypeptide(L)'
;MGKGGQDEAARPDGSGSPGADPDVPVFPFWARTPSDCLAELGVSADRGLSSDDAAARLHKYGPNELERHAPPSLWKLVLEQFNDTLVRILLAAAVVSFVLALYDGAEGGEVRATAFVEPLVIFLILIVNAVVGVWQESNAEKALEALKEIQSEHATVKRDGRWKHGLPARDLVIGDIVELRVGDKVPADMRVLQLISSTLRVEQGSLTGETSSVNKTSHKIHLEDTDIQGKECMVFAGTTIVNGSAVCVVTGTGMATEIGKIHSQIQEASQEEDDTPLKKKLNEFGEALTAIIGVICILVWLINVKYFLTWEYVDGWPANFKFSFEKCTYYFEIAVALAVAAIPEGLPAVITTCLALGTRKMAQKNALVRKLPSVETLGCTTVICSDKTGTLTTNQMSAVRLVAIGRWPDTLRNFKVDGTTYDPSDGKIHDWPTLNMDDNLQMIAKIAALCNDASIAHSEHQYVATGMPTEAALKVLVEKMGLPGGYTPSLDSSDLLRCCQWWNNDAKRVGTLEFDRTRKSMGVIVKKAETGKNLLLVKGAVENLLERSAYIQLLDGSVVLLDEGAKALVLSTLREMSGSALRCLGFAYKEDLAEFATYDGEEHPAHKYLLDPAYYSSIENNLIFCGFVGLRILHEKKSTKQLKIAGLLVYVLW
;
A
#
# COMPACT_ATOMS: atom_id res chain seq x y z
N MET A 1 16.64 18.96 -13.98
CA MET A 1 16.68 20.06 -14.97
C MET A 1 17.14 19.50 -16.30
N GLY A 2 16.26 19.50 -17.30
CA GLY A 2 16.53 19.12 -18.68
C GLY A 2 15.26 19.39 -19.49
N LYS A 3 15.23 20.51 -20.20
CA LYS A 3 14.16 20.92 -21.11
C LYS A 3 14.42 20.32 -22.49
N GLY A 4 13.35 19.99 -23.21
CA GLY A 4 13.27 20.16 -24.66
C GLY A 4 12.87 18.93 -25.45
N GLY A 5 11.72 19.02 -26.13
CA GLY A 5 11.33 18.11 -27.21
C GLY A 5 9.82 18.00 -27.42
N GLN A 6 9.14 19.11 -27.71
CA GLN A 6 7.80 19.09 -28.31
C GLN A 6 7.96 18.78 -29.79
N ASP A 7 7.36 17.68 -30.25
CA ASP A 7 6.99 17.47 -31.65
C ASP A 7 5.54 17.00 -31.68
N GLU A 8 4.63 17.95 -31.96
CA GLU A 8 3.24 17.70 -32.31
C GLU A 8 3.17 17.15 -33.74
N ALA A 9 2.79 15.88 -33.89
CA ALA A 9 2.33 15.34 -35.15
C ALA A 9 0.83 15.00 -35.01
N ALA A 10 0.00 15.84 -35.63
CA ALA A 10 -1.45 15.67 -35.72
C ALA A 10 -1.84 14.36 -36.44
N ARG A 11 -2.79 13.62 -35.87
CA ARG A 11 -3.61 12.61 -36.56
C ARG A 11 -5.09 12.81 -36.21
N PRO A 12 -6.02 12.58 -37.16
CA PRO A 12 -7.39 13.05 -37.06
C PRO A 12 -8.34 12.09 -36.33
N ASP A 13 -9.44 12.69 -35.90
CA ASP A 13 -10.56 12.23 -35.08
C ASP A 13 -11.12 10.81 -35.32
N GLY A 14 -11.52 10.16 -34.20
CA GLY A 14 -12.39 8.99 -34.21
C GLY A 14 -12.80 8.54 -32.80
N SER A 15 -14.06 8.84 -32.42
CA SER A 15 -14.82 8.35 -31.24
C SER A 15 -14.34 8.76 -29.85
N GLY A 16 -14.79 9.94 -29.40
CA GLY A 16 -14.71 10.36 -28.00
C GLY A 16 -15.76 9.65 -27.13
N SER A 17 -15.28 8.94 -26.10
CA SER A 17 -15.96 8.82 -24.81
C SER A 17 -16.06 10.21 -24.15
N PRO A 18 -17.03 10.48 -23.27
CA PRO A 18 -17.08 11.76 -22.55
C PRO A 18 -16.00 11.76 -21.45
N GLY A 19 -14.75 11.89 -21.87
CA GLY A 19 -13.62 12.19 -20.99
C GLY A 19 -13.76 13.63 -20.48
N ALA A 20 -13.52 13.81 -19.19
CA ALA A 20 -13.52 15.11 -18.54
C ALA A 20 -12.64 16.12 -19.29
N ASP A 21 -13.19 17.30 -19.54
CA ASP A 21 -12.51 18.44 -20.16
C ASP A 21 -11.27 18.83 -19.31
N PRO A 22 -10.05 18.98 -19.86
CA PRO A 22 -8.82 19.15 -19.08
C PRO A 22 -8.69 20.52 -18.36
N ASP A 23 -9.61 21.45 -18.61
CA ASP A 23 -9.46 22.88 -18.25
C ASP A 23 -10.47 23.39 -17.21
N VAL A 24 -11.15 22.53 -16.44
CA VAL A 24 -11.93 23.01 -15.28
C VAL A 24 -10.97 23.20 -14.10
N PRO A 25 -10.69 24.43 -13.62
CA PRO A 25 -9.83 24.64 -12.47
C PRO A 25 -10.45 23.96 -11.25
N VAL A 26 -9.79 22.89 -10.78
CA VAL A 26 -10.21 22.15 -9.59
C VAL A 26 -10.12 23.08 -8.40
N PHE A 27 -11.26 23.40 -7.78
CA PHE A 27 -11.31 24.24 -6.60
C PHE A 27 -10.43 23.62 -5.48
N PRO A 28 -9.35 24.30 -5.03
CA PRO A 28 -8.42 23.71 -4.10
C PRO A 28 -9.00 23.76 -2.68
N PHE A 29 -9.83 22.77 -2.33
CA PHE A 29 -10.50 22.70 -1.02
C PHE A 29 -9.53 22.78 0.17
N TRP A 30 -8.28 22.33 0.01
CA TRP A 30 -7.26 22.40 1.05
C TRP A 30 -6.72 23.81 1.30
N ALA A 31 -6.70 24.66 0.28
CA ALA A 31 -6.20 26.03 0.36
C ALA A 31 -7.24 27.06 0.81
N ARG A 32 -8.48 26.60 1.03
CA ARG A 32 -9.65 27.43 1.33
C ARG A 32 -10.13 27.22 2.77
N THR A 33 -10.84 28.22 3.29
CA THR A 33 -11.41 28.12 4.65
C THR A 33 -12.65 27.21 4.64
N PRO A 34 -13.03 26.61 5.77
CA PRO A 34 -14.24 25.78 5.86
C PRO A 34 -15.50 26.49 5.35
N SER A 35 -15.64 27.80 5.61
CA SER A 35 -16.76 28.61 5.13
C SER A 35 -16.77 28.76 3.60
N ASP A 36 -15.60 28.95 2.98
CA ASP A 36 -15.49 29.08 1.52
C ASP A 36 -15.85 27.76 0.84
N CYS A 37 -15.39 26.63 1.39
CA CYS A 37 -15.70 25.30 0.89
C CYS A 37 -17.21 24.99 0.96
N LEU A 38 -17.87 25.39 2.06
CA LEU A 38 -19.31 25.23 2.23
C LEU A 38 -20.11 26.13 1.28
N ALA A 39 -19.63 27.36 1.04
CA ALA A 39 -20.24 28.29 0.10
C ALA A 39 -20.15 27.77 -1.35
N GLU A 40 -18.98 27.27 -1.77
CA GLU A 40 -18.76 26.67 -3.09
C GLU A 40 -19.68 25.46 -3.32
N LEU A 41 -19.83 24.60 -2.30
CA LEU A 41 -20.67 23.42 -2.38
C LEU A 41 -22.16 23.72 -2.18
N GLY A 42 -22.52 24.94 -1.78
CA GLY A 42 -23.90 25.35 -1.49
C GLY A 42 -24.53 24.61 -0.31
N VAL A 43 -23.76 24.28 0.74
CA VAL A 43 -24.21 23.47 1.88
C VAL A 43 -24.01 24.21 3.20
N SER A 44 -24.96 24.06 4.14
CA SER A 44 -24.83 24.57 5.51
C SER A 44 -24.30 23.50 6.46
N ALA A 45 -23.30 23.83 7.29
CA ALA A 45 -22.74 22.92 8.30
C ALA A 45 -23.80 22.35 9.27
N ASP A 46 -24.81 23.18 9.62
CA ASP A 46 -25.80 22.84 10.62
C ASP A 46 -26.94 21.97 10.08
N ARG A 47 -27.28 22.13 8.80
CA ARG A 47 -28.38 21.38 8.17
C ARG A 47 -27.89 20.21 7.30
N GLY A 48 -26.70 20.28 6.74
CA GLY A 48 -26.25 19.35 5.70
C GLY A 48 -27.08 19.48 4.42
N LEU A 49 -26.98 18.49 3.54
CA LEU A 49 -27.75 18.44 2.29
C LEU A 49 -29.21 18.05 2.56
N SER A 50 -30.13 18.53 1.70
CA SER A 50 -31.48 17.99 1.67
C SER A 50 -31.48 16.60 1.00
N SER A 51 -32.44 15.75 1.34
CA SER A 51 -32.56 14.43 0.68
C SER A 51 -32.78 14.55 -0.83
N ASP A 52 -33.47 15.60 -1.29
CA ASP A 52 -33.74 15.86 -2.71
C ASP A 52 -32.46 16.32 -3.44
N ASP A 53 -31.68 17.22 -2.83
CA ASP A 53 -30.39 17.66 -3.40
C ASP A 53 -29.39 16.51 -3.47
N ALA A 54 -29.38 15.64 -2.46
CA ALA A 54 -28.52 14.46 -2.45
C ALA A 54 -28.87 13.50 -3.60
N ALA A 55 -30.16 13.27 -3.85
CA ALA A 55 -30.62 12.45 -4.97
C ALA A 55 -30.28 13.09 -6.33
N ALA A 56 -30.43 14.41 -6.47
CA ALA A 56 -30.06 15.13 -7.69
C ALA A 56 -28.56 15.07 -7.97
N ARG A 57 -27.72 15.20 -6.93
CA ARG A 57 -26.26 15.06 -7.05
C ARG A 57 -25.84 13.63 -7.38
N LEU A 58 -26.50 12.62 -6.78
CA LEU A 58 -26.24 11.23 -7.10
C LEU A 58 -26.53 10.92 -8.58
N HIS A 59 -27.60 11.48 -9.13
CA HIS A 59 -27.91 11.35 -10.56
C HIS A 59 -26.91 12.12 -11.47
N LYS A 60 -26.33 13.22 -10.98
CA LYS A 60 -25.38 14.03 -11.75
C LYS A 60 -23.96 13.47 -11.74
N TYR A 61 -23.46 13.07 -10.57
CA TYR A 61 -22.06 12.66 -10.36
C TYR A 61 -21.88 11.13 -10.32
N GLY A 62 -22.98 10.38 -10.20
CA GLY A 62 -22.95 8.94 -10.04
C GLY A 62 -22.66 8.50 -8.59
N PRO A 63 -22.71 7.18 -8.34
CA PRO A 63 -22.41 6.59 -7.04
C PRO A 63 -20.93 6.74 -6.66
N ASN A 64 -20.65 6.79 -5.36
CA ASN A 64 -19.30 6.75 -4.80
C ASN A 64 -18.75 5.32 -4.81
N GLU A 65 -18.43 4.83 -6.01
CA GLU A 65 -17.78 3.54 -6.23
C GLU A 65 -16.69 3.67 -7.31
N LEU A 66 -15.65 2.86 -7.20
CA LEU A 66 -14.63 2.76 -8.25
C LEU A 66 -15.22 1.96 -9.42
N GLU A 67 -14.95 2.41 -10.64
CA GLU A 67 -15.42 1.72 -11.83
C GLU A 67 -14.86 0.30 -11.89
N ARG A 68 -15.75 -0.69 -12.01
CA ARG A 68 -15.38 -2.08 -12.20
C ARG A 68 -15.48 -2.40 -13.68
N HIS A 69 -14.35 -2.73 -14.30
CA HIS A 69 -14.41 -3.36 -15.62
C HIS A 69 -15.00 -4.76 -15.50
N ALA A 70 -16.01 -5.03 -16.33
CA ALA A 70 -16.51 -6.38 -16.49
C ALA A 70 -15.37 -7.29 -16.97
N PRO A 71 -15.20 -8.50 -16.39
CA PRO A 71 -14.24 -9.46 -16.90
C PRO A 71 -14.51 -9.72 -18.39
N PRO A 72 -13.47 -10.01 -19.19
CA PRO A 72 -13.66 -10.33 -20.59
C PRO A 72 -14.67 -11.47 -20.72
N SER A 73 -15.68 -11.28 -21.58
CA SER A 73 -16.69 -12.32 -21.80
C SER A 73 -16.02 -13.60 -22.30
N LEU A 74 -16.49 -14.77 -21.86
CA LEU A 74 -15.97 -16.08 -22.31
C LEU A 74 -15.92 -16.19 -23.84
N TRP A 75 -16.88 -15.59 -24.54
CA TRP A 75 -16.90 -15.54 -26.01
C TRP A 75 -15.76 -14.73 -26.62
N LYS A 76 -15.39 -13.61 -25.99
CA LYS A 76 -14.25 -12.79 -26.41
C LYS A 76 -12.94 -13.57 -26.22
N LEU A 77 -12.78 -14.25 -25.09
CA LEU A 77 -11.62 -15.10 -24.82
C LEU A 77 -11.50 -16.23 -25.86
N VAL A 78 -12.60 -16.89 -26.21
CA VAL A 78 -12.61 -17.90 -27.28
C VAL A 78 -12.16 -17.30 -28.61
N LEU A 79 -12.69 -16.12 -28.99
CA LEU A 79 -12.34 -15.47 -30.26
C LEU A 79 -10.86 -15.06 -30.32
N GLU A 80 -10.30 -14.61 -29.19
CA GLU A 80 -8.88 -14.25 -29.10
C GLU A 80 -7.96 -15.45 -29.34
N GLN A 81 -8.34 -16.67 -28.92
CA GLN A 81 -7.57 -17.88 -29.24
C GLN A 81 -7.48 -18.16 -30.75
N PHE A 82 -8.44 -17.70 -31.56
CA PHE A 82 -8.41 -17.82 -33.03
C PHE A 82 -7.67 -16.67 -33.74
N ASN A 83 -7.20 -15.66 -33.01
CA ASN A 83 -6.44 -14.55 -33.60
C ASN A 83 -4.95 -14.85 -33.79
N ASP A 84 -4.43 -15.90 -33.16
CA ASP A 84 -3.05 -16.36 -33.36
C ASP A 84 -2.81 -16.73 -34.84
N THR A 85 -1.69 -16.27 -35.39
CA THR A 85 -1.30 -16.48 -36.79
C THR A 85 -1.15 -17.97 -37.12
N LEU A 86 -0.63 -18.79 -36.19
CA LEU A 86 -0.48 -20.23 -36.38
C LEU A 86 -1.86 -20.91 -36.40
N VAL A 87 -2.74 -20.52 -35.48
CA VAL A 87 -4.12 -21.04 -35.41
C VAL A 87 -4.90 -20.69 -36.67
N ARG A 88 -4.72 -19.49 -37.24
CA ARG A 88 -5.33 -19.10 -38.51
C ARG A 88 -4.88 -19.96 -39.69
N ILE A 89 -3.61 -20.37 -39.72
CA ILE A 89 -3.09 -21.25 -40.78
C ILE A 89 -3.69 -22.65 -40.66
N LEU A 90 -3.74 -23.21 -39.44
CA LEU A 90 -4.41 -24.47 -39.15
C LEU A 90 -5.90 -24.41 -39.50
N LEU A 91 -6.57 -23.29 -39.21
CA LEU A 91 -7.96 -23.08 -39.58
C LEU A 91 -8.12 -23.01 -41.11
N ALA A 92 -7.22 -22.32 -41.82
CA ALA A 92 -7.22 -22.29 -43.28
C ALA A 92 -6.98 -23.68 -43.87
N ALA A 93 -6.03 -24.46 -43.32
CA ALA A 93 -5.78 -25.84 -43.70
C ALA A 93 -7.01 -26.74 -43.46
N ALA A 94 -7.67 -26.60 -42.31
CA ALA A 94 -8.90 -27.33 -42.00
C ALA A 94 -10.03 -27.01 -42.98
N VAL A 95 -10.22 -25.72 -43.32
CA VAL A 95 -11.22 -25.29 -44.30
C VAL A 95 -10.91 -25.86 -45.68
N VAL A 96 -9.65 -25.81 -46.13
CA VAL A 96 -9.31 -26.33 -47.46
C VAL A 96 -9.42 -27.86 -47.51
N SER A 97 -8.90 -28.58 -46.50
CA SER A 97 -9.07 -30.04 -46.40
C SER A 97 -10.56 -30.44 -46.36
N PHE A 98 -11.41 -29.67 -45.66
CA PHE A 98 -12.85 -29.88 -45.66
C PHE A 98 -13.49 -29.66 -47.05
N VAL A 99 -13.10 -28.61 -47.76
CA VAL A 99 -13.58 -28.35 -49.13
C VAL A 99 -13.14 -29.46 -50.09
N LEU A 100 -11.89 -29.92 -49.99
CA LEU A 100 -11.37 -31.02 -50.80
C LEU A 100 -12.12 -32.33 -50.54
N ALA A 101 -12.40 -32.65 -49.27
CA ALA A 101 -13.19 -33.82 -48.89
C ALA A 101 -14.63 -33.77 -49.46
N LEU A 102 -15.22 -32.58 -49.60
CA LEU A 102 -16.54 -32.40 -50.23
C LEU A 102 -16.48 -32.64 -51.75
N TYR A 103 -15.41 -32.22 -52.43
CA TYR A 103 -15.25 -32.42 -53.88
C TYR A 103 -14.90 -33.87 -54.25
N ASP A 104 -13.99 -34.51 -53.51
CA ASP A 104 -13.63 -35.92 -53.75
C ASP A 104 -14.81 -36.88 -53.47
N GLY A 105 -15.70 -36.51 -52.55
CA GLY A 105 -16.94 -37.25 -52.30
C GLY A 105 -17.97 -37.19 -53.44
N ALA A 106 -17.79 -36.31 -54.43
CA ALA A 106 -18.73 -36.11 -55.53
C ALA A 106 -18.42 -36.95 -56.78
N GLU A 107 -17.18 -37.43 -56.97
CA GLU A 107 -16.77 -38.16 -58.18
C GLU A 107 -16.75 -39.70 -58.02
N GLY A 108 -16.83 -40.23 -56.78
CA GLY A 108 -16.91 -41.67 -56.51
C GLY A 108 -18.02 -41.97 -55.51
N GLY A 109 -19.07 -42.68 -55.94
CA GLY A 109 -20.31 -42.96 -55.18
C GLY A 109 -20.21 -43.77 -53.88
N GLU A 110 -19.06 -43.83 -53.23
CA GLU A 110 -18.93 -44.23 -51.84
C GLU A 110 -18.28 -43.08 -51.07
N VAL A 111 -19.09 -42.38 -50.27
CA VAL A 111 -18.58 -41.44 -49.25
C VAL A 111 -17.77 -42.26 -48.27
N ARG A 112 -16.47 -42.40 -48.52
CA ARG A 112 -15.57 -42.99 -47.54
C ARG A 112 -15.54 -42.04 -46.36
N ALA A 113 -16.12 -42.45 -45.25
CA ALA A 113 -16.06 -41.73 -43.97
C ALA A 113 -14.61 -41.34 -43.59
N THR A 114 -13.60 -42.00 -44.18
CA THR A 114 -12.18 -41.68 -44.04
C THR A 114 -11.78 -40.32 -44.62
N ALA A 115 -12.47 -39.78 -45.63
CA ALA A 115 -12.13 -38.49 -46.25
C ALA A 115 -12.37 -37.30 -45.30
N PHE A 116 -13.33 -37.42 -44.37
CA PHE A 116 -13.60 -36.39 -43.37
C PHE A 116 -12.73 -36.52 -42.12
N VAL A 117 -11.91 -37.56 -42.00
CA VAL A 117 -11.10 -37.79 -40.79
C VAL A 117 -10.05 -36.70 -40.61
N GLU A 118 -9.34 -36.32 -41.67
CA GLU A 118 -8.30 -35.28 -41.60
C GLU A 118 -8.85 -33.91 -41.16
N PRO A 119 -9.87 -33.30 -41.82
CA PRO A 119 -10.38 -32.00 -41.39
C PRO A 119 -11.04 -32.06 -40.02
N LEU A 120 -11.67 -33.19 -39.66
CA LEU A 120 -12.27 -33.40 -38.34
C LEU A 120 -11.22 -33.48 -37.23
N VAL A 121 -10.08 -34.13 -37.47
CA VAL A 121 -8.97 -34.19 -36.50
C VAL A 121 -8.35 -32.81 -36.29
N ILE A 122 -8.09 -32.07 -37.37
CA ILE A 122 -7.54 -30.69 -37.26
C ILE A 122 -8.52 -29.79 -36.51
N PHE A 123 -9.81 -29.86 -36.83
CA PHE A 123 -10.84 -29.07 -36.15
C PHE A 123 -10.99 -29.45 -34.66
N LEU A 124 -10.88 -30.75 -34.34
CA LEU A 124 -10.90 -31.23 -32.96
C LEU A 124 -9.71 -30.68 -32.16
N ILE A 125 -8.50 -30.69 -32.74
CA ILE A 125 -7.30 -30.13 -32.11
C ILE A 125 -7.49 -28.64 -31.81
N LEU A 126 -8.02 -27.88 -32.78
CA LEU A 126 -8.32 -26.46 -32.59
C LEU A 126 -9.32 -26.20 -31.44
N ILE A 127 -10.39 -27.00 -31.36
CA ILE A 127 -11.37 -26.89 -30.26
C ILE A 127 -10.72 -27.22 -28.91
N VAL A 128 -9.96 -28.31 -28.83
CA VAL A 128 -9.31 -28.72 -27.58
C VAL A 128 -8.32 -27.64 -27.13
N ASN A 129 -7.53 -27.08 -28.05
CA ASN A 129 -6.60 -26.00 -27.75
C ASN A 129 -7.32 -24.74 -27.26
N ALA A 130 -8.41 -24.34 -27.91
CA ALA A 130 -9.22 -23.19 -27.48
C ALA A 130 -9.85 -23.41 -26.09
N VAL A 131 -10.41 -24.60 -25.83
CA VAL A 131 -11.00 -24.95 -24.52
C VAL A 131 -9.95 -24.96 -23.43
N VAL A 132 -8.78 -25.56 -23.68
CA VAL A 132 -7.65 -25.58 -22.74
C VAL A 132 -7.14 -24.16 -22.47
N GLY A 133 -7.01 -23.32 -23.50
CA GLY A 133 -6.62 -21.92 -23.36
C GLY A 133 -7.58 -21.13 -22.48
N VAL A 134 -8.89 -21.18 -22.78
CA VAL A 134 -9.93 -20.47 -22.01
C VAL A 134 -10.03 -21.00 -20.56
N TRP A 135 -9.89 -22.31 -20.37
CA TRP A 135 -9.93 -22.90 -19.02
C TRP A 135 -8.72 -22.47 -18.17
N GLN A 136 -7.53 -22.40 -18.76
CA GLN A 136 -6.32 -21.93 -18.08
C GLN A 136 -6.42 -20.45 -17.69
N GLU A 137 -7.02 -19.63 -18.54
CA GLU A 137 -7.17 -18.18 -18.32
C GLU A 137 -8.25 -17.85 -17.28
N SER A 138 -9.43 -18.48 -17.38
CA SER A 138 -10.54 -18.25 -16.44
C SER A 138 -10.21 -18.67 -15.00
N ASN A 139 -9.40 -19.71 -14.80
CA ASN A 139 -9.05 -20.20 -13.47
C ASN A 139 -8.04 -19.28 -12.76
N ALA A 140 -7.23 -18.53 -13.51
CA ALA A 140 -6.31 -17.53 -12.97
C ALA A 140 -7.05 -16.28 -12.46
N GLU A 141 -8.11 -15.85 -13.16
CA GLU A 141 -8.92 -14.67 -12.78
C GLU A 141 -9.79 -14.92 -11.55
N LYS A 142 -10.47 -16.07 -11.46
CA LYS A 142 -11.38 -16.39 -10.34
C LYS A 142 -10.71 -16.43 -8.97
N ALA A 143 -9.47 -16.90 -8.90
CA ALA A 143 -8.68 -16.89 -7.65
C ALA A 143 -8.32 -15.46 -7.20
N LEU A 144 -8.29 -14.51 -8.13
CA LEU A 144 -7.95 -13.12 -7.90
C LEU A 144 -9.17 -12.26 -7.56
N GLU A 145 -10.35 -12.65 -8.05
CA GLU A 145 -11.64 -11.98 -7.81
C GLU A 145 -12.20 -12.24 -6.40
N ALA A 146 -11.98 -13.43 -5.83
CA ALA A 146 -12.39 -13.77 -4.46
C ALA A 146 -11.73 -12.91 -3.36
N LEU A 147 -10.65 -12.19 -3.70
CA LEU A 147 -9.97 -11.26 -2.79
C LEU A 147 -10.55 -9.82 -2.85
N LYS A 148 -11.37 -9.49 -3.85
CA LYS A 148 -11.85 -8.11 -4.11
C LYS A 148 -13.17 -7.76 -3.42
N GLU A 149 -13.89 -8.72 -2.83
CA GLU A 149 -15.26 -8.53 -2.29
C GLU A 149 -15.35 -7.97 -0.85
N ILE A 150 -14.24 -7.57 -0.22
CA ILE A 150 -14.24 -7.25 1.22
C ILE A 150 -14.59 -5.78 1.56
N GLN A 151 -14.97 -4.93 0.62
CA GLN A 151 -15.22 -3.51 0.94
C GLN A 151 -16.61 -3.02 0.54
N SER A 152 -17.53 -3.11 1.50
CA SER A 152 -18.66 -2.20 1.61
C SER A 152 -18.73 -1.72 3.06
N GLU A 153 -18.53 -0.42 3.26
CA GLU A 153 -18.59 0.23 4.58
C GLU A 153 -19.75 1.24 4.61
N HIS A 154 -20.22 1.52 5.82
CA HIS A 154 -21.31 2.47 6.08
C HIS A 154 -20.76 3.78 6.64
N ALA A 155 -21.43 4.90 6.35
CA ALA A 155 -21.07 6.23 6.83
C ALA A 155 -22.19 6.86 7.68
N THR A 156 -21.81 7.73 8.61
CA THR A 156 -22.75 8.59 9.35
C THR A 156 -22.78 9.96 8.70
N VAL A 157 -23.93 10.34 8.13
CA VAL A 157 -24.09 11.60 7.39
C VAL A 157 -25.14 12.52 8.02
N LYS A 158 -25.00 13.83 7.83
CA LYS A 158 -26.00 14.81 8.22
C LYS A 158 -26.81 15.24 6.99
N ARG A 159 -28.09 14.87 6.95
CA ARG A 159 -29.05 15.28 5.91
C ARG A 159 -30.34 15.76 6.55
N ASP A 160 -30.97 16.79 5.97
CA ASP A 160 -32.21 17.41 6.49
C ASP A 160 -32.10 17.88 7.97
N GLY A 161 -30.91 18.27 8.41
CA GLY A 161 -30.60 18.68 9.79
C GLY A 161 -30.53 17.55 10.81
N ARG A 162 -30.59 16.29 10.39
CA ARG A 162 -30.51 15.11 11.27
C ARG A 162 -29.34 14.21 10.88
N TRP A 163 -28.70 13.62 11.89
CA TRP A 163 -27.69 12.59 11.67
C TRP A 163 -28.39 11.28 11.28
N LYS A 164 -28.06 10.76 10.10
CA LYS A 164 -28.47 9.46 9.59
C LYS A 164 -27.27 8.51 9.68
N HIS A 165 -27.40 7.48 10.50
CA HIS A 165 -26.39 6.43 10.63
C HIS A 165 -26.62 5.34 9.60
N GLY A 166 -25.54 4.69 9.16
CA GLY A 166 -25.64 3.47 8.34
C GLY A 166 -25.85 3.71 6.85
N LEU A 167 -25.63 4.93 6.33
CA LEU A 167 -25.75 5.18 4.89
C LEU A 167 -24.66 4.37 4.16
N PRO A 168 -24.99 3.57 3.14
CA PRO A 168 -23.97 2.90 2.33
C PRO A 168 -22.99 3.92 1.75
N ALA A 169 -21.68 3.65 1.83
CA ALA A 169 -20.67 4.56 1.28
C ALA A 169 -20.88 4.88 -0.21
N ARG A 170 -21.55 3.98 -0.95
CA ARG A 170 -21.94 4.15 -2.36
C ARG A 170 -22.89 5.33 -2.61
N ASP A 171 -23.76 5.63 -1.66
CA ASP A 171 -24.81 6.66 -1.80
C ASP A 171 -24.34 8.04 -1.29
N LEU A 172 -23.06 8.14 -0.94
CA LEU A 172 -22.40 9.36 -0.50
C LEU A 172 -22.15 10.27 -1.71
N VAL A 173 -22.45 11.56 -1.58
CA VAL A 173 -22.32 12.53 -2.67
C VAL A 173 -21.48 13.74 -2.26
N ILE A 174 -20.94 14.44 -3.26
CA ILE A 174 -20.20 15.69 -3.05
C ILE A 174 -21.07 16.70 -2.27
N GLY A 175 -20.53 17.24 -1.19
CA GLY A 175 -21.22 18.16 -0.27
C GLY A 175 -21.92 17.51 0.92
N ASP A 176 -21.99 16.17 1.01
CA ASP A 176 -22.47 15.52 2.24
C ASP A 176 -21.57 15.90 3.43
N ILE A 177 -22.19 16.07 4.59
CA ILE A 177 -21.48 16.28 5.84
C ILE A 177 -21.39 14.94 6.55
N VAL A 178 -20.18 14.51 6.87
CA VAL A 178 -19.88 13.20 7.45
C VAL A 178 -19.23 13.39 8.81
N GLU A 179 -19.68 12.61 9.78
CA GLU A 179 -18.97 12.46 11.06
C GLU A 179 -18.05 11.24 10.96
N LEU A 180 -16.77 11.44 11.25
CA LEU A 180 -15.77 10.38 11.26
C LEU A 180 -15.31 10.13 12.70
N ARG A 181 -15.28 8.87 13.12
CA ARG A 181 -14.88 8.44 14.46
C ARG A 181 -13.72 7.44 14.39
N VAL A 182 -13.09 7.19 15.53
CA VAL A 182 -12.02 6.20 15.67
C VAL A 182 -12.47 4.83 15.16
N GLY A 183 -11.69 4.23 14.27
CA GLY A 183 -11.97 2.95 13.65
C GLY A 183 -12.71 3.04 12.31
N ASP A 184 -13.31 4.19 11.98
CA ASP A 184 -13.97 4.36 10.68
C ASP A 184 -12.91 4.43 9.57
N LYS A 185 -13.19 3.77 8.45
CA LYS A 185 -12.48 4.04 7.20
C LYS A 185 -13.16 5.19 6.50
N VAL A 186 -12.35 6.08 5.95
CA VAL A 186 -12.80 7.27 5.27
C VAL A 186 -13.43 6.85 3.92
N PRO A 187 -14.73 7.08 3.69
CA PRO A 187 -15.45 6.55 2.52
C PRO A 187 -15.25 7.36 1.22
N ALA A 188 -14.82 8.61 1.32
CA ALA A 188 -14.64 9.54 0.20
C ALA A 188 -13.60 10.61 0.56
N ASP A 189 -13.12 11.39 -0.39
CA ASP A 189 -12.23 12.51 -0.08
C ASP A 189 -13.03 13.66 0.54
N MET A 190 -12.56 14.18 1.68
CA MET A 190 -13.29 15.18 2.44
C MET A 190 -12.38 16.26 3.02
N ARG A 191 -12.96 17.45 3.18
CA ARG A 191 -12.35 18.57 3.89
C ARG A 191 -12.81 18.58 5.34
N VAL A 192 -11.86 18.66 6.28
CA VAL A 192 -12.15 18.76 7.72
C VAL A 192 -12.76 20.13 8.04
N LEU A 193 -14.01 20.16 8.50
CA LEU A 193 -14.68 21.40 8.90
C LEU A 193 -14.34 21.75 10.35
N GLN A 194 -14.51 20.78 11.25
CA GLN A 194 -14.35 20.95 12.68
C GLN A 194 -13.84 19.67 13.32
N LEU A 195 -12.91 19.81 14.27
CA LEU A 195 -12.48 18.72 15.14
C LEU A 195 -13.43 18.68 16.35
N ILE A 196 -14.02 17.52 16.63
CA ILE A 196 -14.83 17.31 17.84
C ILE A 196 -13.90 16.99 19.02
N SER A 197 -12.86 16.20 18.76
CA SER A 197 -11.79 15.91 19.72
C SER A 197 -10.65 16.94 19.68
N SER A 198 -9.77 16.90 20.68
CA SER A 198 -8.57 17.75 20.76
C SER A 198 -7.66 17.59 19.51
N THR A 199 -7.52 16.36 19.04
CA THR A 199 -6.74 15.98 17.88
C THR A 199 -7.49 14.95 17.06
N LEU A 200 -7.25 14.96 15.75
CA LEU A 200 -7.68 13.91 14.83
C LEU A 200 -6.44 13.33 14.18
N ARG A 201 -6.31 12.01 14.16
CA ARG A 201 -5.20 11.29 13.52
C ARG A 201 -5.72 10.27 12.54
N VAL A 202 -5.10 10.26 11.37
CA VAL A 202 -5.48 9.40 10.26
C VAL A 202 -4.27 8.60 9.81
N GLU A 203 -4.42 7.29 9.68
CA GLU A 203 -3.45 6.43 9.03
C GLU A 203 -3.63 6.52 7.53
N GLN A 204 -2.61 7.05 6.84
CA GLN A 204 -2.66 7.30 5.40
C GLN A 204 -1.74 6.36 4.61
N GLY A 205 -1.23 5.29 5.24
CA GLY A 205 -0.25 4.38 4.66
C GLY A 205 -0.69 3.72 3.36
N SER A 206 -1.99 3.51 3.16
CA SER A 206 -2.52 3.00 1.88
C SER A 206 -2.30 3.94 0.69
N LEU A 207 -2.11 5.24 0.92
CA LEU A 207 -1.88 6.26 -0.11
C LEU A 207 -0.44 6.78 -0.11
N THR A 208 0.19 6.86 1.07
CA THR A 208 1.50 7.50 1.23
C THR A 208 2.64 6.52 1.48
N GLY A 209 2.37 5.22 1.70
CA GLY A 209 3.36 4.23 2.13
C GLY A 209 3.84 4.40 3.59
N GLU A 210 3.69 5.60 4.15
CA GLU A 210 4.03 5.92 5.54
C GLU A 210 2.99 5.42 6.54
N THR A 211 3.42 4.61 7.51
CA THR A 211 2.55 3.98 8.52
C THR A 211 2.31 4.84 9.76
N SER A 212 3.04 5.95 9.92
CA SER A 212 2.81 6.89 11.01
C SER A 212 1.48 7.61 10.77
N SER A 213 0.60 7.60 11.77
CA SER A 213 -0.61 8.40 11.71
C SER A 213 -0.28 9.89 11.56
N VAL A 214 -0.96 10.57 10.65
CA VAL A 214 -0.81 12.00 10.40
C VAL A 214 -1.92 12.72 11.16
N ASN A 215 -1.55 13.73 11.93
CA ASN A 215 -2.56 14.56 12.58
C ASN A 215 -3.30 15.37 11.49
N LYS A 216 -4.54 15.78 11.76
CA LYS A 216 -5.33 16.65 10.86
C LYS A 216 -5.74 17.96 11.53
N THR A 217 -6.06 18.96 10.72
CA THR A 217 -6.48 20.30 11.20
C THR A 217 -7.66 20.83 10.37
N SER A 218 -8.41 21.80 10.90
CA SER A 218 -9.45 22.50 10.11
C SER A 218 -8.90 23.75 9.39
N HIS A 219 -7.68 24.18 9.71
CA HIS A 219 -7.07 25.39 9.15
C HIS A 219 -6.74 25.23 7.66
N LYS A 220 -6.80 26.33 6.91
CA LYS A 220 -6.42 26.35 5.50
C LYS A 220 -4.90 26.20 5.35
N ILE A 221 -4.49 25.59 4.25
CA ILE A 221 -3.08 25.50 3.86
C ILE A 221 -2.77 26.66 2.90
N HIS A 222 -1.64 27.34 3.07
CA HIS A 222 -1.33 28.53 2.26
C HIS A 222 -0.81 28.21 0.86
N LEU A 223 -0.24 27.03 0.67
CA LEU A 223 0.32 26.56 -0.60
C LEU A 223 -0.75 25.78 -1.37
N GLU A 224 -1.10 26.24 -2.57
CA GLU A 224 -2.02 25.51 -3.46
C GLU A 224 -1.34 24.26 -4.02
N ASP A 225 -0.07 24.34 -4.36
CA ASP A 225 0.76 23.21 -4.82
C ASP A 225 1.39 22.48 -3.62
N THR A 226 0.58 21.64 -2.98
CA THR A 226 0.99 20.84 -1.81
C THR A 226 0.74 19.37 -2.08
N ASP A 227 1.74 18.53 -1.81
CA ASP A 227 1.61 17.07 -1.89
C ASP A 227 0.52 16.52 -0.96
N ILE A 228 0.07 15.29 -1.23
CA ILE A 228 -0.99 14.64 -0.45
C ILE A 228 -0.67 14.59 1.06
N GLN A 229 0.60 14.42 1.42
CA GLN A 229 1.09 14.38 2.80
C GLN A 229 0.94 15.75 3.49
N GLY A 230 1.15 16.85 2.76
CA GLY A 230 1.04 18.20 3.28
C GLY A 230 -0.40 18.70 3.42
N LYS A 231 -1.37 18.01 2.80
CA LYS A 231 -2.82 18.30 2.89
C LYS A 231 -3.41 17.86 4.25
N GLU A 232 -2.88 18.41 5.34
CA GLU A 232 -3.29 18.12 6.72
C GLU A 232 -4.76 18.45 7.01
N CYS A 233 -5.39 19.26 6.17
CA CYS A 233 -6.76 19.69 6.35
C CYS A 233 -7.78 18.85 5.55
N MET A 234 -7.29 17.82 4.87
CA MET A 234 -8.05 16.84 4.09
C MET A 234 -7.92 15.43 4.69
N VAL A 235 -8.98 14.64 4.53
CA VAL A 235 -8.99 13.19 4.77
C VAL A 235 -9.34 12.49 3.45
N PHE A 236 -8.71 11.36 3.17
CA PHE A 236 -8.78 10.73 1.85
C PHE A 236 -9.46 9.37 1.90
N ALA A 237 -10.19 9.03 0.85
CA ALA A 237 -10.86 7.74 0.72
C ALA A 237 -9.89 6.57 0.91
N GLY A 238 -10.31 5.56 1.67
CA GLY A 238 -9.53 4.36 1.94
C GLY A 238 -8.54 4.47 3.11
N THR A 239 -8.35 5.68 3.68
CA THR A 239 -7.56 5.88 4.91
C THR A 239 -8.38 5.60 6.17
N THR A 240 -7.73 5.35 7.31
CA THR A 240 -8.43 4.94 8.55
C THR A 240 -8.22 5.97 9.67
N ILE A 241 -9.27 6.28 10.43
CA ILE A 241 -9.15 7.14 11.61
C ILE A 241 -8.60 6.34 12.78
N VAL A 242 -7.44 6.75 13.30
CA VAL A 242 -6.75 6.09 14.41
C VAL A 242 -7.11 6.72 15.76
N ASN A 243 -7.34 8.03 15.78
CA ASN A 243 -7.64 8.75 17.00
C ASN A 243 -8.50 9.99 16.70
N GLY A 244 -9.43 10.29 17.58
CA GLY A 244 -10.27 11.48 17.52
C GLY A 244 -11.57 11.31 16.74
N SER A 245 -12.34 12.39 16.69
CA SER A 245 -13.57 12.52 15.93
C SER A 245 -13.62 13.88 15.26
N ALA A 246 -14.15 13.94 14.05
CA ALA A 246 -14.26 15.17 13.28
C ALA A 246 -15.49 15.19 12.38
N VAL A 247 -15.95 16.40 12.08
CA VAL A 247 -16.98 16.66 11.08
C VAL A 247 -16.30 17.15 9.81
N CYS A 248 -16.60 16.49 8.70
CA CYS A 248 -16.00 16.73 7.40
C CYS A 248 -17.07 16.96 6.33
N VAL A 249 -16.71 17.63 5.23
CA VAL A 249 -17.56 17.77 4.04
C VAL A 249 -16.92 17.03 2.86
N VAL A 250 -17.72 16.25 2.14
CA VAL A 250 -17.27 15.49 0.97
C VAL A 250 -16.92 16.42 -0.17
N THR A 251 -15.70 16.30 -0.68
CA THR A 251 -15.17 17.10 -1.78
C THR A 251 -15.03 16.31 -3.08
N GLY A 252 -14.83 15.00 -2.99
CA GLY A 252 -14.71 14.11 -4.16
C GLY A 252 -15.18 12.69 -3.86
N THR A 253 -15.79 12.05 -4.85
CA THR A 253 -16.36 10.70 -4.76
C THR A 253 -15.95 9.84 -5.96
N GLY A 254 -15.94 8.52 -5.80
CA GLY A 254 -15.62 7.57 -6.88
C GLY A 254 -14.26 7.83 -7.53
N MET A 255 -14.22 7.87 -8.86
CA MET A 255 -13.00 8.09 -9.66
C MET A 255 -12.36 9.47 -9.45
N ALA A 256 -13.09 10.46 -8.92
CA ALA A 256 -12.55 11.80 -8.65
C ALA A 256 -11.72 11.89 -7.36
N THR A 257 -11.73 10.85 -6.52
CA THR A 257 -10.89 10.75 -5.31
C THR A 257 -9.43 10.49 -5.64
N GLU A 258 -8.50 10.73 -4.69
CA GLU A 258 -7.09 10.39 -4.87
C GLU A 258 -6.88 8.88 -5.11
N ILE A 259 -7.61 8.01 -4.40
CA ILE A 259 -7.59 6.56 -4.67
C ILE A 259 -8.20 6.22 -6.05
N GLY A 260 -9.20 6.98 -6.50
CA GLY A 260 -9.81 6.84 -7.82
C GLY A 260 -8.87 7.23 -8.97
N LYS A 261 -8.08 8.29 -8.79
CA LYS A 261 -7.02 8.68 -9.74
C LYS A 261 -5.95 7.60 -9.84
N ILE A 262 -5.51 7.06 -8.69
CA ILE A 262 -4.58 5.91 -8.65
C ILE A 262 -5.20 4.71 -9.37
N HIS A 263 -6.49 4.43 -9.15
CA HIS A 263 -7.19 3.36 -9.85
C HIS A 263 -7.21 3.55 -11.37
N SER A 264 -7.49 4.78 -11.86
CA SER A 264 -7.45 5.10 -13.31
C SER A 264 -6.06 4.86 -13.88
N GLN A 265 -5.01 5.33 -13.20
CA GLN A 265 -3.62 5.16 -13.66
C GLN A 265 -3.21 3.68 -13.68
N ILE A 266 -3.59 2.91 -12.66
CA ILE A 266 -3.36 1.46 -12.63
C ILE A 266 -4.09 0.80 -13.80
N GLN A 267 -5.31 1.22 -14.08
CA GLN A 267 -6.12 0.67 -15.15
C GLN A 267 -5.56 1.00 -16.54
N GLU A 268 -5.18 2.25 -16.80
CA GLU A 268 -4.50 2.68 -18.03
C GLU A 268 -3.21 1.89 -18.23
N ALA A 269 -2.37 1.78 -17.19
CA ALA A 269 -1.16 0.98 -17.23
C ALA A 269 -1.42 -0.53 -17.43
N SER A 270 -2.54 -1.05 -16.94
CA SER A 270 -2.94 -2.45 -17.16
C SER A 270 -3.45 -2.71 -18.59
N GLN A 271 -3.94 -1.68 -19.27
CA GLN A 271 -4.31 -1.78 -20.69
C GLN A 271 -3.07 -1.77 -21.60
N GLU A 272 -1.97 -1.18 -21.14
CA GLU A 272 -0.65 -1.21 -21.78
C GLU A 272 0.21 -2.42 -21.36
N GLU A 273 -0.41 -3.58 -21.06
CA GLU A 273 0.36 -4.78 -20.75
C GLU A 273 1.14 -5.27 -21.98
N ASP A 274 2.42 -4.93 -22.00
CA ASP A 274 3.40 -5.41 -22.95
C ASP A 274 3.60 -6.93 -22.84
N ASP A 275 3.65 -7.61 -23.99
CA ASP A 275 3.99 -9.03 -24.05
C ASP A 275 5.35 -9.31 -23.39
N THR A 276 5.46 -10.43 -22.67
CA THR A 276 6.74 -10.81 -22.02
C THR A 276 7.84 -11.05 -23.07
N PRO A 277 9.13 -10.93 -22.70
CA PRO A 277 10.22 -11.17 -23.64
C PRO A 277 10.14 -12.54 -24.33
N LEU A 278 9.81 -13.61 -23.59
CA LEU A 278 9.56 -14.93 -24.17
C LEU A 278 8.36 -14.93 -25.12
N LYS A 279 7.24 -14.29 -24.75
CA LYS A 279 6.05 -14.21 -25.62
C LYS A 279 6.37 -13.45 -26.91
N LYS A 280 7.09 -12.33 -26.85
CA LYS A 280 7.59 -11.59 -28.03
C LYS A 280 8.46 -12.50 -28.91
N LYS A 281 9.37 -13.29 -28.33
CA LYS A 281 10.20 -14.26 -29.07
C LYS A 281 9.42 -15.43 -29.65
N LEU A 282 8.37 -15.90 -28.99
CA LEU A 282 7.47 -16.92 -29.54
C LEU A 282 6.67 -16.38 -30.72
N ASN A 283 6.18 -15.14 -30.65
CA ASN A 283 5.49 -14.49 -31.77
C ASN A 283 6.44 -14.28 -32.96
N GLU A 284 7.64 -13.74 -32.74
CA GLU A 284 8.68 -13.61 -33.77
C GLU A 284 9.01 -14.99 -34.41
N PHE A 285 9.12 -16.04 -33.59
CA PHE A 285 9.35 -17.40 -34.06
C PHE A 285 8.16 -17.92 -34.88
N GLY A 286 6.92 -17.69 -34.45
CA GLY A 286 5.71 -18.09 -35.15
C GLY A 286 5.56 -17.40 -36.51
N GLU A 287 5.87 -16.10 -36.58
CA GLU A 287 5.90 -15.33 -37.83
C GLU A 287 6.99 -15.83 -38.79
N ALA A 288 8.20 -16.06 -38.27
CA ALA A 288 9.30 -16.60 -39.08
C ALA A 288 8.99 -18.00 -39.62
N LEU A 289 8.43 -18.88 -38.79
CA LEU A 289 8.02 -20.23 -39.18
C LEU A 289 6.91 -20.19 -40.23
N THR A 290 5.92 -19.31 -40.05
CA THR A 290 4.85 -19.06 -41.03
C THR A 290 5.41 -18.63 -42.38
N ALA A 291 6.36 -17.69 -42.39
CA ALA A 291 6.99 -17.22 -43.61
C ALA A 291 7.76 -18.35 -44.32
N ILE A 292 8.51 -19.17 -43.58
CA ILE A 292 9.26 -20.31 -44.12
C ILE A 292 8.31 -21.35 -44.72
N ILE A 293 7.25 -21.73 -44.01
CA ILE A 293 6.24 -22.67 -44.49
C ILE A 293 5.60 -22.14 -45.77
N GLY A 294 5.19 -20.87 -45.79
CA GLY A 294 4.62 -20.23 -46.97
C GLY A 294 5.55 -20.30 -48.19
N VAL A 295 6.84 -20.00 -48.00
CA VAL A 295 7.85 -20.12 -49.07
C VAL A 295 8.00 -21.55 -49.55
N ILE A 296 8.06 -22.54 -48.65
CA ILE A 296 8.19 -23.95 -49.03
C ILE A 296 6.95 -24.42 -49.79
N CYS A 297 5.74 -24.06 -49.35
CA CYS A 297 4.50 -24.39 -50.05
C CYS A 297 4.48 -23.84 -51.48
N ILE A 298 4.90 -22.58 -51.66
CA ILE A 298 5.01 -21.96 -52.99
C ILE A 298 6.07 -22.68 -53.84
N LEU A 299 7.23 -23.02 -53.28
CA LEU A 299 8.29 -23.73 -54.01
C LEU A 299 7.86 -25.14 -54.43
N VAL A 300 7.22 -25.90 -53.53
CA VAL A 300 6.68 -27.23 -53.84
C VAL A 300 5.64 -27.12 -54.95
N TRP A 301 4.76 -26.12 -54.88
CA TRP A 301 3.79 -25.88 -55.94
C TRP A 301 4.48 -25.59 -57.27
N LEU A 302 5.42 -24.63 -57.32
CA LEU A 302 6.17 -24.25 -58.53
C LEU A 302 6.93 -25.41 -59.17
N ILE A 303 7.63 -26.24 -58.38
CA ILE A 303 8.38 -27.41 -58.90
C ILE A 303 7.43 -28.43 -59.54
N ASN A 304 6.23 -28.57 -59.00
CA ASN A 304 5.25 -29.56 -59.45
C ASN A 304 4.27 -29.03 -60.52
N VAL A 305 4.37 -27.75 -60.91
CA VAL A 305 3.57 -27.16 -62.01
C VAL A 305 3.62 -27.97 -63.29
N LYS A 306 4.78 -28.56 -63.62
CA LYS A 306 4.95 -29.42 -64.81
C LYS A 306 4.11 -30.70 -64.77
N TYR A 307 3.72 -31.17 -63.60
CA TYR A 307 2.87 -32.36 -63.43
C TYR A 307 1.38 -32.02 -63.43
N PHE A 308 1.02 -30.77 -63.12
CA PHE A 308 -0.35 -30.24 -63.20
C PHE A 308 -0.76 -29.91 -64.64
N LEU A 309 0.22 -29.53 -65.47
CA LEU A 309 0.05 -29.11 -66.85
C LEU A 309 0.60 -30.18 -67.81
N THR A 310 -0.23 -31.17 -68.16
CA THR A 310 0.12 -32.13 -69.21
C THR A 310 -0.27 -31.57 -70.57
N TRP A 311 0.72 -31.45 -71.47
CA TRP A 311 0.53 -31.08 -72.87
C TRP A 311 0.51 -32.36 -73.72
N GLU A 312 -0.61 -32.66 -74.37
CA GLU A 312 -0.63 -33.67 -75.43
C GLU A 312 -0.18 -33.03 -76.74
N TYR A 313 0.91 -33.57 -77.31
CA TYR A 313 1.39 -33.20 -78.64
C TYR A 313 0.78 -34.17 -79.65
N VAL A 314 -0.04 -33.64 -80.56
CA VAL A 314 -0.50 -34.36 -81.76
C VAL A 314 0.07 -33.61 -82.95
N ASP A 315 0.80 -34.30 -83.84
CA ASP A 315 1.47 -33.74 -85.02
C ASP A 315 2.36 -32.51 -84.78
N GLY A 316 3.16 -32.53 -83.71
CA GLY A 316 4.19 -31.51 -83.46
C GLY A 316 3.66 -30.14 -83.01
N TRP A 317 2.35 -30.00 -82.78
CA TRP A 317 1.73 -28.79 -82.23
C TRP A 317 0.97 -29.08 -80.91
N PRO A 318 1.14 -28.25 -79.87
CA PRO A 318 0.41 -28.42 -78.61
C PRO A 318 -1.06 -28.02 -78.79
N ALA A 319 -1.98 -28.99 -78.72
CA ALA A 319 -3.39 -28.76 -79.08
C ALA A 319 -4.38 -28.81 -77.90
N ASN A 320 -4.13 -29.56 -76.82
CA ASN A 320 -5.08 -29.70 -75.72
C ASN A 320 -4.47 -29.43 -74.35
N PHE A 321 -5.11 -28.52 -73.61
CA PHE A 321 -4.81 -28.17 -72.22
C PHE A 321 -5.59 -29.09 -71.29
N LYS A 322 -4.90 -29.97 -70.56
CA LYS A 322 -5.53 -30.82 -69.55
C LYS A 322 -4.97 -30.46 -68.18
N PHE A 323 -5.74 -29.69 -67.41
CA PHE A 323 -5.45 -29.42 -66.00
C PHE A 323 -5.94 -30.60 -65.17
N SER A 324 -5.01 -31.32 -64.52
CA SER A 324 -5.36 -32.45 -63.66
C SER A 324 -5.67 -31.92 -62.25
N PHE A 325 -6.96 -31.73 -61.96
CA PHE A 325 -7.44 -31.28 -60.65
C PHE A 325 -7.00 -32.25 -59.54
N GLU A 326 -7.10 -33.56 -59.79
CA GLU A 326 -6.67 -34.66 -58.90
C GLU A 326 -5.19 -34.57 -58.48
N LYS A 327 -4.30 -34.15 -59.39
CA LYS A 327 -2.89 -33.96 -59.03
C LYS A 327 -2.68 -32.65 -58.28
N CYS A 328 -3.39 -31.59 -58.64
CA CYS A 328 -3.31 -30.32 -57.92
C CYS A 328 -3.74 -30.48 -56.45
N THR A 329 -4.81 -31.24 -56.19
CA THR A 329 -5.29 -31.52 -54.84
C THR A 329 -4.28 -32.37 -54.05
N TYR A 330 -3.69 -33.40 -54.65
CA TYR A 330 -2.67 -34.23 -54.01
C TYR A 330 -1.43 -33.44 -53.53
N TYR A 331 -0.89 -32.54 -54.35
CA TYR A 331 0.28 -31.75 -53.95
C TYR A 331 -0.08 -30.61 -52.99
N PHE A 332 -1.32 -30.14 -53.04
CA PHE A 332 -1.84 -29.19 -52.05
C PHE A 332 -2.02 -29.88 -50.68
N GLU A 333 -2.52 -31.12 -50.65
CA GLU A 333 -2.62 -31.96 -49.44
C GLU A 333 -1.23 -32.19 -48.82
N ILE A 334 -0.20 -32.46 -49.64
CA ILE A 334 1.20 -32.53 -49.16
C ILE A 334 1.66 -31.21 -48.54
N ALA A 335 1.31 -30.08 -49.12
CA ALA A 335 1.69 -28.76 -48.59
C ALA A 335 1.01 -28.48 -47.24
N VAL A 336 -0.27 -28.86 -47.09
CA VAL A 336 -1.00 -28.77 -45.82
C VAL A 336 -0.42 -29.73 -44.78
N ALA A 337 -0.15 -30.98 -45.13
CA ALA A 337 0.45 -31.96 -44.24
C ALA A 337 1.84 -31.52 -43.76
N LEU A 338 2.63 -30.90 -44.64
CA LEU A 338 3.93 -30.33 -44.28
C LEU A 338 3.80 -29.13 -43.33
N ALA A 339 2.80 -28.28 -43.55
CA ALA A 339 2.51 -27.15 -42.66
C ALA A 339 2.13 -27.64 -41.25
N VAL A 340 1.23 -28.63 -41.14
CA VAL A 340 0.84 -29.23 -39.84
C VAL A 340 2.04 -29.90 -39.16
N ALA A 341 2.86 -30.65 -39.91
CA ALA A 341 4.04 -31.33 -39.36
C ALA A 341 5.11 -30.37 -38.82
N ALA A 342 5.16 -29.13 -39.31
CA ALA A 342 6.14 -28.13 -38.90
C ALA A 342 5.72 -27.35 -37.64
N ILE A 343 4.44 -27.34 -37.27
CA ILE A 343 3.93 -26.55 -36.15
C ILE A 343 4.15 -27.30 -34.82
N PRO A 344 4.91 -26.74 -33.86
CA PRO A 344 5.15 -27.37 -32.58
C PRO A 344 3.96 -27.17 -31.63
N GLU A 345 2.86 -27.89 -31.87
CA GLU A 345 1.60 -27.77 -31.12
C GLU A 345 1.75 -28.02 -29.61
N GLY A 346 2.75 -28.82 -29.21
CA GLY A 346 3.03 -29.10 -27.79
C GLY A 346 3.77 -27.97 -27.04
N LEU A 347 4.30 -26.97 -27.75
CA LEU A 347 5.15 -25.94 -27.15
C LEU A 347 4.43 -25.10 -26.08
N PRO A 348 3.19 -24.59 -26.29
CA PRO A 348 2.46 -23.84 -25.27
C PRO A 348 2.20 -24.64 -23.99
N ALA A 349 1.89 -25.94 -24.13
CA ALA A 349 1.65 -26.83 -23.00
C ALA A 349 2.93 -27.07 -22.17
N VAL A 350 4.07 -27.27 -22.84
CA VAL A 350 5.37 -27.47 -22.17
C VAL A 350 5.80 -26.20 -21.43
N ILE A 351 5.66 -25.03 -22.05
CA ILE A 351 6.01 -23.74 -21.44
C ILE A 351 5.17 -23.49 -20.21
N THR A 352 3.84 -23.65 -20.32
CA THR A 352 2.91 -23.45 -19.20
C THR A 352 3.22 -24.39 -18.03
N THR A 353 3.51 -25.67 -18.32
CA THR A 353 3.89 -26.64 -17.30
C THR A 353 5.21 -26.26 -16.60
N CYS A 354 6.20 -25.81 -17.37
CA CYS A 354 7.48 -25.34 -16.84
C CYS A 354 7.31 -24.11 -15.92
N LEU A 355 6.54 -23.12 -16.37
CA LEU A 355 6.23 -21.92 -15.58
C LEU A 355 5.46 -22.27 -14.30
N ALA A 356 4.46 -23.15 -14.36
CA ALA A 356 3.71 -23.60 -13.20
C ALA A 356 4.59 -24.31 -12.15
N LEU A 357 5.51 -25.17 -12.60
CA LEU A 357 6.51 -25.79 -11.71
C LEU A 357 7.47 -24.75 -11.10
N GLY A 358 7.85 -23.73 -11.88
CA GLY A 358 8.63 -22.58 -11.41
C GLY A 358 7.90 -21.79 -10.31
N THR A 359 6.63 -21.45 -10.55
CA THR A 359 5.74 -20.79 -9.59
C THR A 359 5.63 -21.59 -8.29
N ARG A 360 5.48 -22.92 -8.37
CA ARG A 360 5.43 -23.79 -7.18
C ARG A 360 6.74 -23.73 -6.37
N LYS A 361 7.91 -23.74 -7.03
CA LYS A 361 9.21 -23.59 -6.36
C LYS A 361 9.40 -22.20 -5.73
N MET A 362 8.87 -21.15 -6.35
CA MET A 362 8.90 -19.78 -5.81
C MET A 362 7.98 -19.64 -4.60
N ALA A 363 6.79 -20.23 -4.63
CA ALA A 363 5.85 -20.22 -3.51
C ALA A 363 6.45 -20.86 -2.24
N GLN A 364 7.23 -21.94 -2.40
CA GLN A 364 7.98 -22.55 -1.28
C GLN A 364 9.05 -21.63 -0.67
N LYS A 365 9.44 -20.56 -1.37
CA LYS A 365 10.36 -19.52 -0.89
C LYS A 365 9.63 -18.22 -0.54
N ASN A 366 8.35 -18.30 -0.19
CA ASN A 366 7.49 -17.16 0.16
C ASN A 366 7.29 -16.13 -0.97
N ALA A 367 7.49 -16.52 -2.24
CA ALA A 367 7.21 -15.67 -3.41
C ALA A 367 5.95 -16.16 -4.14
N LEU A 368 4.84 -15.45 -3.93
CA LEU A 368 3.55 -15.74 -4.56
C LEU A 368 3.45 -15.06 -5.92
N VAL A 369 3.50 -15.85 -6.99
CA VAL A 369 3.39 -15.36 -8.36
C VAL A 369 1.93 -15.36 -8.80
N ARG A 370 1.40 -14.18 -9.17
CA ARG A 370 0.00 -14.02 -9.59
C ARG A 370 -0.22 -14.33 -11.08
N LYS A 371 0.77 -14.05 -11.94
CA LYS A 371 0.73 -14.33 -13.38
C LYS A 371 1.88 -15.26 -13.75
N LEU A 372 1.59 -16.42 -14.36
CA LEU A 372 2.61 -17.42 -14.71
C LEU A 372 3.77 -16.86 -15.56
N PRO A 373 3.53 -15.99 -16.57
CA PRO A 373 4.62 -15.42 -17.37
C PRO A 373 5.59 -14.55 -16.56
N SER A 374 5.18 -13.99 -15.42
CA SER A 374 6.04 -13.14 -14.58
C SER A 374 7.25 -13.86 -13.99
N VAL A 375 7.22 -15.21 -13.92
CA VAL A 375 8.37 -16.03 -13.49
C VAL A 375 9.59 -15.79 -14.40
N GLU A 376 9.36 -15.66 -15.70
CA GLU A 376 10.40 -15.42 -16.71
C GLU A 376 10.88 -13.97 -16.65
N THR A 377 9.94 -13.01 -16.65
CA THR A 377 10.25 -11.58 -16.59
C THR A 377 11.11 -11.23 -15.37
N LEU A 378 10.86 -11.87 -14.22
CA LEU A 378 11.65 -11.67 -13.01
C LEU A 378 13.13 -12.03 -13.23
N GLY A 379 13.42 -13.06 -14.03
CA GLY A 379 14.79 -13.47 -14.38
C GLY A 379 15.51 -12.49 -15.31
N CYS A 380 14.76 -11.70 -16.07
CA CYS A 380 15.28 -10.66 -16.97
C CYS A 380 15.32 -9.26 -16.33
N THR A 381 14.97 -9.14 -15.04
CA THR A 381 14.97 -7.86 -14.34
C THR A 381 16.37 -7.26 -14.34
N THR A 382 16.49 -5.98 -14.68
CA THR A 382 17.77 -5.23 -14.63
C THR A 382 17.75 -4.12 -13.59
N VAL A 383 16.56 -3.59 -13.30
CA VAL A 383 16.31 -2.49 -12.35
C VAL A 383 15.22 -2.91 -11.38
N ILE A 384 15.45 -2.72 -10.09
CA ILE A 384 14.47 -2.89 -9.02
C ILE A 384 14.19 -1.53 -8.41
N CYS A 385 12.96 -1.05 -8.59
CA CYS A 385 12.43 0.09 -7.85
C CYS A 385 11.71 -0.46 -6.61
N SER A 386 12.24 -0.19 -5.43
CA SER A 386 11.73 -0.70 -4.16
C SER A 386 11.21 0.47 -3.33
N ASP A 387 10.01 0.32 -2.78
CA ASP A 387 9.54 1.20 -1.71
C ASP A 387 10.42 1.00 -0.47
N LYS A 388 10.51 2.03 0.37
CA LYS A 388 11.29 2.02 1.60
C LYS A 388 10.49 1.49 2.77
N THR A 389 9.31 2.05 3.02
CA THR A 389 8.54 1.80 4.23
C THR A 389 7.79 0.47 4.08
N GLY A 390 7.93 -0.44 5.06
CA GLY A 390 7.34 -1.78 5.00
C GLY A 390 7.98 -2.78 4.01
N THR A 391 8.86 -2.33 3.11
CA THR A 391 9.59 -3.20 2.17
C THR A 391 11.08 -3.31 2.50
N LEU A 392 11.82 -2.20 2.58
CA LEU A 392 13.24 -2.20 3.00
C LEU A 392 13.41 -2.09 4.52
N THR A 393 12.38 -1.56 5.18
CA THR A 393 12.33 -1.37 6.62
C THR A 393 11.27 -2.27 7.21
N THR A 394 11.52 -2.80 8.41
CA THR A 394 10.54 -3.63 9.12
C THR A 394 9.38 -2.81 9.68
N ASN A 395 9.37 -1.50 9.47
CA ASN A 395 8.44 -0.54 10.07
C ASN A 395 8.36 -0.64 11.61
N GLN A 396 9.35 -1.27 12.24
CA GLN A 396 9.46 -1.38 13.69
C GLN A 396 10.41 -0.28 14.18
N MET A 397 9.91 0.53 15.10
CA MET A 397 10.71 1.55 15.77
C MET A 397 11.36 0.96 17.01
N SER A 398 12.66 1.18 17.17
CA SER A 398 13.43 0.71 18.33
C SER A 398 14.20 1.87 18.97
N ALA A 399 14.38 1.82 20.29
CA ALA A 399 15.26 2.72 21.02
C ALA A 399 16.71 2.30 20.78
N VAL A 400 17.55 3.26 20.36
CA VAL A 400 18.96 3.00 19.99
C VAL A 400 19.94 3.69 20.94
N ARG A 401 19.55 4.84 21.50
CA ARG A 401 20.34 5.55 22.51
C ARG A 401 19.42 6.09 23.59
N LEU A 402 19.85 6.02 24.84
CA LEU A 402 19.22 6.66 25.99
C LEU A 402 20.23 7.65 26.60
N VAL A 403 19.79 8.87 26.87
CA VAL A 403 20.59 9.93 27.49
C VAL A 403 19.95 10.32 28.81
N ALA A 404 20.72 10.18 29.89
CA ALA A 404 20.31 10.49 31.26
C ALA A 404 21.23 11.56 31.84
N ILE A 405 20.77 12.28 32.87
CA ILE A 405 21.60 13.29 33.54
C ILE A 405 22.58 12.60 34.49
N GLY A 406 23.78 13.16 34.60
CA GLY A 406 24.85 12.69 35.45
C GLY A 406 24.75 13.20 36.88
N ARG A 407 25.86 13.08 37.63
CA ARG A 407 25.97 13.57 39.01
C ARG A 407 25.95 15.09 39.12
N TRP A 408 26.33 15.78 38.05
CA TRP A 408 26.34 17.24 37.95
C TRP A 408 25.52 17.68 36.73
N PRO A 409 24.97 18.91 36.73
CA PRO A 409 24.15 19.42 35.63
C PRO A 409 24.87 19.43 34.27
N ASP A 410 26.18 19.59 34.29
CA ASP A 410 27.07 19.66 33.13
C ASP A 410 27.58 18.29 32.64
N THR A 411 27.05 17.19 33.20
CA THR A 411 27.48 15.84 32.87
C THR A 411 26.29 15.02 32.34
N LEU A 412 26.43 14.43 31.15
CA LEU A 412 25.43 13.54 30.56
C LEU A 412 25.94 12.09 30.49
N ARG A 413 25.04 11.14 30.70
CA ARG A 413 25.30 9.70 30.55
C ARG A 413 24.60 9.19 29.30
N ASN A 414 25.37 8.60 28.39
CA ASN A 414 24.88 8.06 27.13
C ASN A 414 24.93 6.54 27.16
N PHE A 415 23.78 5.89 27.01
CA PHE A 415 23.64 4.44 26.97
C PHE A 415 23.24 4.00 25.57
N LYS A 416 23.94 3.00 25.02
CA LYS A 416 23.57 2.39 23.74
C LYS A 416 22.60 1.24 23.99
N VAL A 417 21.49 1.22 23.25
CA VAL A 417 20.46 0.20 23.35
C VAL A 417 20.49 -0.67 22.09
N ASP A 418 20.68 -1.97 22.27
CA ASP A 418 20.55 -2.95 21.19
C ASP A 418 19.13 -3.50 21.11
N GLY A 419 18.82 -4.09 19.95
CA GLY A 419 17.54 -4.73 19.66
C GLY A 419 16.85 -4.12 18.46
N THR A 420 16.28 -5.00 17.66
CA THR A 420 15.72 -4.65 16.35
C THR A 420 14.23 -4.90 16.23
N THR A 421 13.67 -5.62 17.20
CA THR A 421 12.28 -6.03 17.23
C THR A 421 11.53 -5.48 18.43
N TYR A 422 10.21 -5.73 18.48
CA TYR A 422 9.39 -5.48 19.66
C TYR A 422 9.50 -6.57 20.75
N ASP A 423 10.41 -7.52 20.60
CA ASP A 423 10.72 -8.51 21.63
C ASP A 423 11.56 -7.86 22.75
N PRO A 424 11.09 -7.87 24.01
CA PRO A 424 11.85 -7.38 25.16
C PRO A 424 13.21 -8.05 25.35
N SER A 425 13.36 -9.31 24.92
CA SER A 425 14.59 -10.10 25.05
C SER A 425 15.62 -9.86 23.93
N ASP A 426 15.23 -9.15 22.86
CA ASP A 426 16.11 -8.84 21.73
C ASP A 426 17.06 -7.69 22.08
N GLY A 427 18.29 -8.04 22.45
CA GLY A 427 19.37 -7.09 22.74
C GLY A 427 19.49 -6.69 24.20
N LYS A 428 20.39 -5.76 24.49
CA LYS A 428 20.66 -5.25 25.85
C LYS A 428 21.08 -3.78 25.82
N ILE A 429 21.03 -3.14 26.98
CA ILE A 429 21.61 -1.81 27.17
C ILE A 429 23.09 -1.97 27.53
N HIS A 430 23.98 -1.33 26.78
CA HIS A 430 25.41 -1.30 27.05
C HIS A 430 25.75 -0.28 28.12
N ASP A 431 26.81 -0.56 28.87
CA ASP A 431 27.29 0.28 29.97
C ASP A 431 26.22 0.55 31.04
N TRP A 432 25.28 -0.39 31.19
CA TRP A 432 24.21 -0.32 32.17
C TRP A 432 24.74 -0.55 33.60
N PRO A 433 24.32 0.24 34.60
CA PRO A 433 24.75 0.05 35.98
C PRO A 433 24.34 -1.34 36.49
N THR A 434 25.31 -2.14 36.91
CA THR A 434 25.17 -3.59 37.18
C THR A 434 24.42 -3.94 38.46
N LEU A 435 24.24 -3.00 39.40
CA LEU A 435 23.70 -3.30 40.73
C LEU A 435 22.37 -2.63 41.05
N ASN A 436 22.02 -1.50 40.43
CA ASN A 436 20.69 -0.91 40.58
C ASN A 436 20.45 0.22 39.58
N MET A 437 19.17 0.45 39.25
CA MET A 437 18.75 1.63 38.52
C MET A 437 18.76 2.85 39.45
N ASP A 438 19.48 3.92 39.09
CA ASP A 438 19.48 5.18 39.84
C ASP A 438 18.16 5.95 39.71
N ASP A 439 17.91 6.91 40.61
CA ASP A 439 16.62 7.60 40.73
C ASP A 439 16.23 8.36 39.45
N ASN A 440 17.21 8.90 38.72
CA ASN A 440 16.96 9.54 37.43
C ASN A 440 16.51 8.53 36.36
N LEU A 441 17.19 7.38 36.26
CA LEU A 441 16.78 6.30 35.34
C LEU A 441 15.42 5.70 35.73
N GLN A 442 15.12 5.58 37.03
CA GLN A 442 13.81 5.15 37.52
C GLN A 442 12.70 6.12 37.08
N MET A 443 12.95 7.43 37.17
CA MET A 443 12.00 8.42 36.70
C MET A 443 11.78 8.35 35.18
N ILE A 444 12.85 8.16 34.40
CA ILE A 444 12.74 7.97 32.95
C ILE A 444 11.90 6.71 32.63
N ALA A 445 12.17 5.58 33.28
CA ALA A 445 11.41 4.34 33.09
C ALA A 445 9.94 4.52 33.45
N LYS A 446 9.66 5.20 34.58
CA LYS A 446 8.31 5.54 35.03
C LYS A 446 7.56 6.40 34.01
N ILE A 447 8.18 7.45 33.47
CA ILE A 447 7.57 8.29 32.43
C ILE A 447 7.33 7.48 31.15
N ALA A 448 8.31 6.70 30.70
CA ALA A 448 8.21 5.88 29.48
C ALA A 448 7.14 4.79 29.57
N ALA A 449 6.89 4.24 30.76
CA ALA A 449 5.88 3.22 31.02
C ALA A 449 4.46 3.81 31.18
N LEU A 450 4.33 4.87 32.00
CA LEU A 450 3.03 5.41 32.41
C LEU A 450 2.48 6.46 31.45
N CYS A 451 3.32 7.29 30.84
CA CYS A 451 2.90 8.27 29.84
C CYS A 451 2.85 7.59 28.46
N ASN A 452 2.13 6.48 28.31
CA ASN A 452 2.20 5.61 27.14
C ASN A 452 0.88 4.86 26.91
N ASP A 453 0.36 4.90 25.68
CA ASP A 453 -0.92 4.28 25.32
C ASP A 453 -0.75 3.04 24.44
N ALA A 454 0.45 2.76 23.94
CA ALA A 454 0.71 1.57 23.14
C ALA A 454 0.70 0.28 23.98
N SER A 455 0.40 -0.84 23.33
CA SER A 455 0.53 -2.18 23.90
C SER A 455 1.32 -3.08 22.94
N ILE A 456 1.88 -4.17 23.47
CA ILE A 456 2.61 -5.16 22.69
C ILE A 456 1.96 -6.50 22.96
N ALA A 457 1.58 -7.18 21.89
CA ALA A 457 0.98 -8.51 21.93
C ALA A 457 1.89 -9.49 21.18
N HIS A 458 1.88 -10.74 21.62
CA HIS A 458 2.54 -11.83 20.90
C HIS A 458 1.49 -12.55 20.05
N SER A 459 1.56 -12.38 18.73
CA SER A 459 0.69 -13.08 17.79
C SER A 459 1.50 -14.13 17.05
N GLU A 460 1.14 -15.39 17.25
CA GLU A 460 1.81 -16.57 16.69
C GLU A 460 3.32 -16.64 16.98
N HIS A 461 4.15 -16.05 16.12
CA HIS A 461 5.62 -16.07 16.12
C HIS A 461 6.25 -14.67 16.08
N GLN A 462 5.46 -13.59 16.16
CA GLN A 462 5.97 -12.22 16.09
C GLN A 462 5.31 -11.31 17.13
N TYR A 463 6.13 -10.40 17.67
CA TYR A 463 5.70 -9.32 18.55
C TYR A 463 5.09 -8.19 17.71
N VAL A 464 3.81 -7.92 17.94
CA VAL A 464 3.05 -6.88 17.23
C VAL A 464 2.70 -5.77 18.21
N ALA A 465 3.01 -4.54 17.82
CA ALA A 465 2.61 -3.35 18.56
C ALA A 465 1.19 -2.92 18.18
N THR A 466 0.37 -2.58 19.17
CA THR A 466 -0.90 -1.86 18.98
C THR A 466 -0.73 -0.44 19.47
N GLY A 467 -1.11 0.54 18.67
CA GLY A 467 -0.86 1.97 18.94
C GLY A 467 0.40 2.49 18.24
N MET A 468 0.95 3.61 18.73
CA MET A 468 2.04 4.32 18.05
C MET A 468 3.36 3.55 18.13
N PRO A 469 4.09 3.31 17.00
CA PRO A 469 5.39 2.63 16.99
C PRO A 469 6.43 3.26 17.92
N THR A 470 6.41 4.59 18.04
CA THR A 470 7.27 5.34 18.98
C THR A 470 7.03 4.95 20.42
N GLU A 471 5.77 4.75 20.80
CA GLU A 471 5.38 4.43 22.17
C GLU A 471 5.61 2.95 22.50
N ALA A 472 5.38 2.07 21.53
CA ALA A 472 5.75 0.66 21.65
C ALA A 472 7.26 0.50 21.88
N ALA A 473 8.10 1.27 21.17
CA ALA A 473 9.55 1.28 21.38
C ALA A 473 9.95 1.65 22.82
N LEU A 474 9.22 2.59 23.44
CA LEU A 474 9.44 2.98 24.83
C LEU A 474 9.07 1.87 25.81
N LYS A 475 7.99 1.12 25.56
CA LYS A 475 7.64 -0.03 26.41
C LYS A 475 8.71 -1.11 26.36
N VAL A 476 9.22 -1.43 25.17
CA VAL A 476 10.35 -2.37 25.03
C VAL A 476 11.59 -1.85 25.75
N LEU A 477 11.86 -0.55 25.66
CA LEU A 477 12.98 0.06 26.41
C LEU A 477 12.82 -0.14 27.92
N VAL A 478 11.62 0.08 28.47
CA VAL A 478 11.34 -0.12 29.91
C VAL A 478 11.57 -1.58 30.32
N GLU A 479 11.15 -2.55 29.50
CA GLU A 479 11.42 -3.96 29.79
C GLU A 479 12.92 -4.30 29.77
N LYS A 480 13.69 -3.68 28.86
CA LYS A 480 15.15 -3.84 28.80
C LYS A 480 15.89 -3.15 29.95
N MET A 481 15.32 -2.07 30.48
CA MET A 481 15.84 -1.35 31.63
C MET A 481 15.71 -2.16 32.93
N GLY A 482 14.69 -3.01 33.04
CA GLY A 482 14.41 -3.85 34.20
C GLY A 482 13.73 -3.11 35.35
N LEU A 483 13.59 -3.79 36.50
CA LEU A 483 12.98 -3.24 37.71
C LEU A 483 14.01 -2.63 38.68
N PRO A 484 13.59 -1.66 39.51
CA PRO A 484 14.40 -1.19 40.64
C PRO A 484 14.75 -2.35 41.58
N GLY A 485 16.03 -2.48 41.96
CA GLY A 485 16.54 -3.52 42.86
C GLY A 485 17.12 -4.76 42.17
N GLY A 486 17.22 -4.78 40.83
CA GLY A 486 17.79 -5.89 40.07
C GLY A 486 16.93 -7.17 40.11
N TYR A 487 15.70 -7.07 40.61
CA TYR A 487 14.76 -8.17 40.67
C TYR A 487 14.17 -8.41 39.28
N THR A 488 14.54 -9.53 38.66
CA THR A 488 13.77 -10.10 37.56
C THR A 488 12.73 -11.04 38.16
N PRO A 489 11.44 -10.70 38.16
CA PRO A 489 10.42 -11.60 38.69
C PRO A 489 10.46 -12.94 37.90
N SER A 490 10.11 -14.06 38.53
CA SER A 490 10.23 -15.41 37.91
C SER A 490 9.47 -15.52 36.59
N LEU A 491 10.01 -16.21 35.58
CA LEU A 491 9.46 -16.33 34.21
C LEU A 491 8.09 -17.03 34.11
N ASP A 492 7.39 -17.29 35.22
CA ASP A 492 6.23 -18.17 35.28
C ASP A 492 4.91 -17.51 34.83
N SER A 493 4.88 -16.22 34.50
CA SER A 493 3.71 -15.58 33.89
C SER A 493 3.95 -15.24 32.43
N SER A 494 2.99 -15.59 31.58
CA SER A 494 2.88 -15.28 30.16
C SER A 494 2.78 -13.78 29.83
N ASP A 495 3.14 -12.91 30.78
CA ASP A 495 3.02 -11.46 30.67
C ASP A 495 4.26 -10.87 30.02
N LEU A 496 4.05 -10.26 28.87
CA LEU A 496 5.10 -9.75 27.99
C LEU A 496 5.64 -8.37 28.43
N LEU A 497 4.87 -7.64 29.24
CA LEU A 497 5.11 -6.25 29.66
C LEU A 497 5.19 -6.12 31.19
N ARG A 498 6.12 -6.85 31.80
CA ARG A 498 6.19 -7.07 33.26
C ARG A 498 6.67 -5.83 34.00
N CYS A 499 7.73 -5.20 33.49
CA CYS A 499 8.27 -3.97 34.07
C CYS A 499 7.26 -2.83 33.92
N CYS A 500 6.59 -2.74 32.77
CA CYS A 500 5.53 -1.77 32.55
C CYS A 500 4.33 -2.00 33.49
N GLN A 501 3.92 -3.25 33.73
CA GLN A 501 2.86 -3.58 34.68
C GLN A 501 3.23 -3.18 36.11
N TRP A 502 4.48 -3.42 36.52
CA TRP A 502 4.96 -3.00 37.84
C TRP A 502 4.84 -1.48 38.04
N TRP A 503 5.29 -0.68 37.05
CA TRP A 503 5.14 0.78 37.09
C TRP A 503 3.67 1.24 37.10
N ASN A 504 2.78 0.55 36.37
CA ASN A 504 1.34 0.81 36.40
C ASN A 504 0.71 0.53 37.77
N ASN A 505 1.23 -0.43 38.53
CA ASN A 505 0.78 -0.73 39.88
C ASN A 505 1.33 0.28 40.90
N ASP A 506 2.54 0.81 40.70
CA ASP A 506 3.15 1.85 41.55
C ASP A 506 2.41 3.19 41.49
N ALA A 507 1.89 3.56 40.31
CA ALA A 507 1.12 4.80 40.16
C ALA A 507 -0.06 4.65 39.21
N LYS A 508 -1.26 4.92 39.72
CA LYS A 508 -2.51 4.85 38.94
C LYS A 508 -2.69 6.11 38.12
N ARG A 509 -2.88 5.97 36.80
CA ARG A 509 -3.25 7.09 35.94
C ARG A 509 -4.66 7.60 36.30
N VAL A 510 -4.79 8.90 36.55
CA VAL A 510 -6.06 9.58 36.90
C VAL A 510 -6.51 10.59 35.84
N GLY A 511 -5.58 11.13 35.05
CA GLY A 511 -5.89 12.05 33.96
C GLY A 511 -4.85 12.01 32.86
N THR A 512 -5.24 12.40 31.66
CA THR A 512 -4.38 12.45 30.48
C THR A 512 -4.48 13.83 29.86
N LEU A 513 -3.34 14.44 29.59
CA LEU A 513 -3.20 15.58 28.71
C LEU A 513 -2.77 15.02 27.35
N GLU A 514 -3.74 14.86 26.46
CA GLU A 514 -3.54 14.28 25.13
C GLU A 514 -2.51 15.08 24.34
N PHE A 515 -1.73 14.39 23.52
CA PHE A 515 -0.68 15.05 22.74
C PHE A 515 -1.27 16.20 21.92
N ASP A 516 -0.70 17.39 22.07
CA ASP A 516 -1.08 18.54 21.28
C ASP A 516 0.12 19.03 20.44
N ARG A 517 -0.18 19.44 19.20
CA ARG A 517 0.81 19.90 18.21
C ARG A 517 1.48 21.19 18.61
N THR A 518 0.76 22.09 19.30
CA THR A 518 1.33 23.41 19.65
C THR A 518 2.45 23.24 20.68
N ARG A 519 2.21 22.38 21.68
CA ARG A 519 3.18 22.07 22.75
C ARG A 519 4.16 20.94 22.40
N LYS A 520 3.84 20.10 21.41
CA LYS A 520 4.61 18.92 20.96
C LYS A 520 4.97 17.96 22.11
N SER A 521 4.10 17.82 23.09
CA SER A 521 4.24 16.91 24.22
C SER A 521 2.93 16.20 24.51
N MET A 522 3.00 15.18 25.35
CA MET A 522 1.89 14.46 25.97
C MET A 522 2.17 14.42 27.48
N GLY A 523 1.13 14.53 28.29
CA GLY A 523 1.24 14.47 29.74
C GLY A 523 0.24 13.49 30.35
N VAL A 524 0.57 12.89 31.49
CA VAL A 524 -0.36 12.09 32.28
C VAL A 524 -0.25 12.45 33.75
N ILE A 525 -1.39 12.62 34.41
CA ILE A 525 -1.48 12.80 35.85
C ILE A 525 -1.63 11.41 36.46
N VAL A 526 -0.71 11.07 37.35
CA VAL A 526 -0.69 9.78 38.05
C VAL A 526 -0.74 10.01 39.55
N LYS A 527 -1.47 9.15 40.25
CA LYS A 527 -1.56 9.13 41.71
C LYS A 527 -0.64 8.04 42.24
N LYS A 528 0.40 8.42 42.99
CA LYS A 528 1.34 7.45 43.60
C LYS A 528 0.59 6.59 44.63
N ALA A 529 0.72 5.27 44.54
CA ALA A 529 0.00 4.35 45.44
C ALA A 529 0.44 4.51 46.91
N GLU A 530 1.75 4.69 47.15
CA GLU A 530 2.31 4.77 48.51
C GLU A 530 1.96 6.07 49.24
N THR A 531 2.01 7.20 48.54
CA THR A 531 1.87 8.53 49.16
C THR A 531 0.52 9.19 48.91
N GLY A 532 -0.28 8.66 47.98
CA GLY A 532 -1.55 9.24 47.54
C GLY A 532 -1.42 10.59 46.83
N LYS A 533 -0.19 11.09 46.59
CA LYS A 533 0.07 12.37 45.92
C LYS A 533 0.01 12.23 44.41
N ASN A 534 -0.49 13.26 43.75
CA ASN A 534 -0.51 13.36 42.30
C ASN A 534 0.85 13.85 41.76
N LEU A 535 1.21 13.33 40.59
CA LEU A 535 2.44 13.61 39.86
C LEU A 535 2.10 13.75 38.38
N LEU A 536 2.63 14.78 37.71
CA LEU A 536 2.48 14.91 36.26
C LEU A 536 3.75 14.38 35.58
N LEU A 537 3.57 13.43 34.68
CA LEU A 537 4.62 12.85 33.86
C LEU A 537 4.44 13.33 32.43
N VAL A 538 5.51 13.79 31.79
CA VAL A 538 5.45 14.43 30.47
C VAL A 538 6.52 13.83 29.55
N LYS A 539 6.12 13.52 28.31
CA LYS A 539 7.04 13.16 27.23
C LYS A 539 6.79 14.06 26.01
N GLY A 540 7.82 14.37 25.23
CA GLY A 540 7.64 15.30 24.10
C GLY A 540 8.92 15.66 23.37
N ALA A 541 8.83 16.64 22.47
CA ALA A 541 9.99 17.21 21.81
C ALA A 541 10.96 17.79 22.84
N VAL A 542 12.24 17.41 22.75
CA VAL A 542 13.26 17.76 23.76
C VAL A 542 13.39 19.29 23.91
N GLU A 543 13.41 20.02 22.80
CA GLU A 543 13.52 21.50 22.80
C GLU A 543 12.33 22.14 23.54
N ASN A 544 11.11 21.77 23.19
CA ASN A 544 9.88 22.30 23.80
C ASN A 544 9.73 21.92 25.28
N LEU A 545 10.28 20.78 25.71
CA LEU A 545 10.29 20.42 27.13
C LEU A 545 11.33 21.22 27.90
N LEU A 546 12.53 21.40 27.34
CA LEU A 546 13.58 22.21 27.98
C LEU A 546 13.16 23.67 28.14
N GLU A 547 12.44 24.24 27.18
CA GLU A 547 11.90 25.61 27.29
C GLU A 547 10.90 25.77 28.44
N ARG A 548 10.19 24.70 28.81
CA ARG A 548 9.20 24.67 29.90
C ARG A 548 9.74 24.06 31.20
N SER A 549 11.01 23.68 31.21
CA SER A 549 11.67 23.11 32.38
C SER A 549 12.42 24.19 33.12
N ALA A 550 12.12 24.35 34.41
CA ALA A 550 12.85 25.25 35.30
C ALA A 550 13.97 24.52 36.06
N TYR A 551 13.88 23.19 36.13
CA TYR A 551 14.76 22.36 36.92
C TYR A 551 15.24 21.14 36.13
N ILE A 552 16.30 20.52 36.64
CA ILE A 552 16.86 19.27 36.12
C ILE A 552 17.08 18.30 37.27
N GLN A 553 16.76 17.02 37.04
CA GLN A 553 16.99 15.96 38.03
C GLN A 553 18.36 15.32 37.80
N LEU A 554 19.20 15.29 38.83
CA LEU A 554 20.51 14.65 38.83
C LEU A 554 20.41 13.15 39.12
N LEU A 555 21.54 12.44 38.97
CA LEU A 555 21.67 11.00 39.17
C LEU A 555 21.13 10.49 40.52
N ASP A 556 21.31 11.26 41.60
CA ASP A 556 20.89 10.93 42.96
C ASP A 556 19.44 11.34 43.29
N GLY A 557 18.68 11.76 42.27
CA GLY A 557 17.31 12.24 42.42
C GLY A 557 17.21 13.70 42.90
N SER A 558 18.33 14.35 43.22
CA SER A 558 18.32 15.77 43.61
C SER A 558 17.90 16.66 42.44
N VAL A 559 17.14 17.71 42.75
CA VAL A 559 16.58 18.63 41.77
C VAL A 559 17.28 19.97 41.91
N VAL A 560 17.88 20.44 40.82
CA VAL A 560 18.63 21.70 40.77
C VAL A 560 18.07 22.59 39.67
N LEU A 561 18.30 23.89 39.76
CA LEU A 561 17.89 24.84 38.72
C LEU A 561 18.59 24.50 37.40
N LEU A 562 17.83 24.52 36.31
CA LEU A 562 18.37 24.32 34.97
C LEU A 562 19.15 25.57 34.56
N ASP A 563 20.47 25.47 34.49
CA ASP A 563 21.33 26.55 34.02
C ASP A 563 21.47 26.53 32.48
N GLU A 564 21.90 27.67 31.91
CA GLU A 564 22.12 27.78 30.46
C GLU A 564 23.23 26.83 29.97
N GLY A 565 24.19 26.49 30.83
CA GLY A 565 25.24 25.52 30.55
C GLY A 565 24.71 24.11 30.31
N ALA A 566 23.94 23.57 31.26
CA ALA A 566 23.31 22.25 31.11
C ALA A 566 22.31 22.23 29.95
N LYS A 567 21.52 23.29 29.79
CA LYS A 567 20.58 23.42 28.66
C LYS A 567 21.30 23.35 27.32
N ALA A 568 22.39 24.10 27.15
CA ALA A 568 23.20 24.08 25.93
C ALA A 568 23.82 22.70 25.69
N LEU A 569 24.27 22.02 26.74
CA LEU A 569 24.82 20.67 26.66
C LEU A 569 23.78 19.67 26.13
N VAL A 570 22.57 19.64 26.70
CA VAL A 570 21.48 18.76 26.25
C VAL A 570 21.11 19.05 24.79
N LEU A 571 21.00 20.33 24.41
CA LEU A 571 20.71 20.72 23.02
C LEU A 571 21.83 20.32 22.05
N SER A 572 23.10 20.35 22.48
CA SER A 572 24.22 19.91 21.65
C SER A 572 24.17 18.40 21.36
N THR A 573 23.88 17.58 22.37
CA THR A 573 23.73 16.12 22.23
C THR A 573 22.48 15.78 21.41
N LEU A 574 21.39 16.54 21.56
CA LEU A 574 20.20 16.42 20.71
C LEU A 574 20.53 16.62 19.23
N ARG A 575 21.34 17.64 18.89
CA ARG A 575 21.76 17.90 17.51
C ARG A 575 22.63 16.77 16.95
N GLU A 576 23.55 16.23 17.74
CA GLU A 576 24.37 15.07 17.36
C GLU A 576 23.50 13.84 17.03
N MET A 577 22.54 13.53 17.90
CA MET A 577 21.63 12.40 17.71
C MET A 577 20.70 12.60 16.52
N SER A 578 20.18 13.81 16.34
CA SER A 578 19.34 14.17 15.19
C SER A 578 20.12 14.09 13.88
N GLY A 579 21.41 14.48 13.87
CA GLY A 579 22.31 14.31 12.73
C GLY A 579 22.57 12.85 12.36
N SER A 580 22.40 11.93 13.30
CA SER A 580 22.41 10.48 13.07
C SER A 580 21.04 9.91 12.65
N ALA A 581 20.10 10.77 12.27
CA ALA A 581 18.72 10.46 11.91
C ALA A 581 17.93 9.72 13.01
N LEU A 582 18.21 10.04 14.29
CA LEU A 582 17.44 9.52 15.42
C LEU A 582 16.28 10.48 15.75
N ARG A 583 15.08 9.93 15.91
CA ARG A 583 13.93 10.66 16.44
C ARG A 583 14.07 10.77 17.95
N CYS A 584 14.29 11.97 18.46
CA CYS A 584 14.55 12.20 19.89
C CYS A 584 13.28 12.56 20.66
N LEU A 585 13.10 11.99 21.85
CA LEU A 585 11.97 12.26 22.74
C LEU A 585 12.47 12.50 24.17
N GLY A 586 12.09 13.64 24.76
CA GLY A 586 12.46 14.03 26.11
C GLY A 586 11.46 13.58 27.15
N PHE A 587 11.93 13.50 28.40
CA PHE A 587 11.17 13.11 29.58
C PHE A 587 11.30 14.18 30.66
N ALA A 588 10.16 14.59 31.21
CA ALA A 588 10.10 15.54 32.31
C ALA A 588 8.93 15.23 33.25
N TYR A 589 8.96 15.74 34.47
CA TYR A 589 7.87 15.58 35.43
C TYR A 589 7.64 16.84 36.27
N LYS A 590 6.53 16.88 36.99
CA LYS A 590 6.18 17.97 37.91
C LYS A 590 5.44 17.43 39.13
N GLU A 591 5.94 17.76 40.31
CA GLU A 591 5.37 17.30 41.59
C GLU A 591 4.35 18.28 42.18
N ASP A 592 4.56 19.58 42.03
CA ASP A 592 3.62 20.60 42.50
C ASP A 592 2.57 20.88 41.44
N LEU A 593 1.35 20.41 41.67
CA LEU A 593 0.27 20.46 40.70
C LEU A 593 -0.84 21.46 41.03
N ALA A 594 -0.66 22.29 42.07
CA ALA A 594 -1.65 23.27 42.52
C ALA A 594 -3.08 22.70 42.55
N GLU A 595 -3.97 23.15 41.65
CA GLU A 595 -5.38 22.71 41.54
C GLU A 595 -5.55 21.21 41.20
N PHE A 596 -4.52 20.57 40.65
CA PHE A 596 -4.52 19.14 40.33
C PHE A 596 -3.90 18.27 41.43
N ALA A 597 -3.47 18.84 42.56
CA ALA A 597 -2.89 18.08 43.67
C ALA A 597 -3.87 17.06 44.27
N THR A 598 -5.17 17.37 44.28
CA THR A 598 -6.26 16.52 44.79
C THR A 598 -7.09 15.86 43.69
N TYR A 599 -6.72 16.04 42.42
CA TYR A 599 -7.47 15.53 41.27
C TYR A 599 -7.63 14.01 41.32
N ASP A 600 -8.86 13.54 41.23
CA ASP A 600 -9.23 12.12 41.39
C ASP A 600 -10.12 11.58 40.26
N GLY A 601 -10.57 12.43 39.32
CA GLY A 601 -11.30 12.01 38.13
C GLY A 601 -12.19 13.11 37.54
N GLU A 602 -13.16 12.69 36.73
CA GLU A 602 -14.04 13.56 35.93
C GLU A 602 -14.96 14.46 36.77
N GLU A 603 -15.28 14.05 38.00
CA GLU A 603 -16.13 14.81 38.92
C GLU A 603 -15.40 16.01 39.57
N HIS A 604 -14.06 16.07 39.44
CA HIS A 604 -13.26 17.13 40.05
C HIS A 604 -13.39 18.46 39.26
N PRO A 605 -13.49 19.64 39.92
CA PRO A 605 -13.64 20.93 39.24
C PRO A 605 -12.54 21.23 38.21
N ALA A 606 -11.31 20.82 38.51
CA ALA A 606 -10.15 20.97 37.63
C ALA A 606 -10.23 20.14 36.34
N HIS A 607 -11.14 19.15 36.24
CA HIS A 607 -11.32 18.36 35.03
C HIS A 607 -11.69 19.23 33.81
N LYS A 608 -12.36 20.36 34.02
CA LYS A 608 -12.72 21.31 32.96
C LYS A 608 -11.50 21.83 32.19
N TYR A 609 -10.36 21.99 32.86
CA TYR A 609 -9.11 22.42 32.23
C TYR A 609 -8.43 21.28 31.44
N LEU A 610 -8.76 20.02 31.71
CA LEU A 610 -8.30 18.88 30.92
C LEU A 610 -9.11 18.70 29.62
N LEU A 611 -10.35 19.20 29.59
CA LEU A 611 -11.21 19.16 28.39
C LEU A 611 -10.80 20.20 27.34
N ASP A 612 -10.13 21.28 27.76
CA ASP A 612 -9.68 22.34 26.86
C ASP A 612 -8.15 22.28 26.67
N PRO A 613 -7.66 21.86 25.48
CA PRO A 613 -6.24 21.78 25.17
C PRO A 613 -5.47 23.10 25.32
N ALA A 614 -6.14 24.25 25.26
CA ALA A 614 -5.50 25.55 25.42
C ALA A 614 -4.82 25.71 26.79
N TYR A 615 -5.32 25.02 27.83
CA TYR A 615 -4.76 25.09 29.17
C TYR A 615 -3.55 24.15 29.37
N TYR A 616 -3.31 23.19 28.47
CA TYR A 616 -2.26 22.17 28.68
C TYR A 616 -0.86 22.78 28.87
N SER A 617 -0.53 23.81 28.08
CA SER A 617 0.75 24.50 28.19
C SER A 617 0.94 25.20 29.54
N SER A 618 -0.14 25.68 30.15
CA SER A 618 -0.10 26.31 31.49
C SER A 618 0.12 25.28 32.60
N ILE A 619 -0.43 24.08 32.45
CA ILE A 619 -0.28 22.97 33.39
C ILE A 619 1.17 22.44 33.32
N GLU A 620 1.68 22.25 32.09
CA GLU A 620 3.03 21.76 31.78
C GLU A 620 4.12 22.86 31.80
N ASN A 621 4.09 23.75 32.78
CA ASN A 621 5.13 24.74 33.02
C ASN A 621 5.92 24.45 34.30
N ASN A 622 7.15 24.97 34.42
CA ASN A 622 8.08 24.71 35.54
C ASN A 622 8.35 23.22 35.76
N LEU A 623 8.63 22.51 34.67
CA LEU A 623 8.94 21.08 34.70
C LEU A 623 10.35 20.79 35.25
N ILE A 624 10.54 19.55 35.68
CA ILE A 624 11.84 18.97 36.04
C ILE A 624 12.26 18.03 34.92
N PHE A 625 13.34 18.35 34.20
CA PHE A 625 13.85 17.56 33.09
C PHE A 625 14.68 16.36 33.58
N CYS A 626 14.46 15.17 33.02
CA CYS A 626 15.15 13.94 33.43
C CYS A 626 16.14 13.40 32.40
N GLY A 627 15.90 13.60 31.10
CA GLY A 627 16.67 12.97 30.05
C GLY A 627 15.87 12.80 28.76
N PHE A 628 16.45 12.09 27.78
CA PHE A 628 15.81 11.86 26.49
C PHE A 628 16.31 10.58 25.81
N VAL A 629 15.55 10.06 24.85
CA VAL A 629 15.86 8.84 24.10
C VAL A 629 15.89 9.12 22.61
N GLY A 630 16.78 8.45 21.87
CA GLY A 630 16.83 8.42 20.41
C GLY A 630 16.27 7.13 19.85
N LEU A 631 15.22 7.26 19.03
CA LEU A 631 14.50 6.18 18.37
C LEU A 631 14.84 6.12 16.88
N ARG A 632 14.78 4.93 16.27
CA ARG A 632 15.01 4.76 14.82
C ARG A 632 14.18 3.61 14.24
N ILE A 633 13.78 3.75 12.98
CA ILE A 633 13.25 2.66 12.15
C ILE A 633 14.41 1.88 11.54
N LEU A 634 14.48 0.57 11.79
CA LEU A 634 15.61 -0.26 11.37
C LEU A 634 15.41 -0.86 9.97
N HIS A 635 16.52 -1.12 9.28
CA HIS A 635 16.58 -1.61 7.89
C HIS A 635 17.24 -3.00 7.85
N GLU A 636 16.74 -3.91 7.00
CA GLU A 636 17.42 -5.18 6.74
C GLU A 636 18.62 -5.01 5.79
N LYS A 637 19.84 -5.02 6.35
CA LYS A 637 21.08 -4.76 5.58
C LYS A 637 21.54 -5.90 4.66
N LYS A 638 20.98 -7.11 4.75
CA LYS A 638 21.55 -8.30 4.06
C LYS A 638 21.20 -8.38 2.58
N SER A 639 19.99 -7.98 2.16
CA SER A 639 19.50 -8.23 0.79
C SER A 639 20.17 -7.34 -0.28
N THR A 640 20.43 -6.08 0.04
CA THR A 640 21.00 -5.10 -0.93
C THR A 640 22.42 -5.43 -1.40
N LYS A 641 23.20 -6.20 -0.63
CA LYS A 641 24.54 -6.64 -1.05
C LYS A 641 24.50 -7.74 -2.11
N GLN A 642 23.55 -8.67 -2.02
CA GLN A 642 23.40 -9.76 -2.99
C GLN A 642 22.92 -9.24 -4.34
N LEU A 643 22.01 -8.25 -4.34
CA LEU A 643 21.52 -7.61 -5.55
C LEU A 643 22.63 -6.89 -6.33
N LYS A 644 23.57 -6.23 -5.63
CA LYS A 644 24.74 -5.60 -6.27
C LYS A 644 25.68 -6.61 -6.93
N ILE A 645 25.83 -7.80 -6.35
CA ILE A 645 26.65 -8.88 -6.92
C ILE A 645 26.02 -9.41 -8.21
N ALA A 646 24.68 -9.43 -8.29
CA ALA A 646 23.94 -9.85 -9.49
C ALA A 646 23.89 -8.77 -10.60
N GLY A 647 24.53 -7.62 -10.42
CA GLY A 647 24.52 -6.53 -11.41
C GLY A 647 23.19 -5.75 -11.50
N LEU A 648 22.29 -5.93 -10.52
CA LEU A 648 20.99 -5.26 -10.48
C LEU A 648 21.13 -3.84 -9.92
N LEU A 649 20.52 -2.87 -10.59
CA LEU A 649 20.36 -1.51 -10.07
C LEU A 649 19.16 -1.46 -9.12
N VAL A 650 19.34 -0.90 -7.92
CA VAL A 650 18.27 -0.74 -6.94
C VAL A 650 18.03 0.74 -6.69
N TYR A 651 16.84 1.22 -7.02
CA TYR A 651 16.35 2.56 -6.68
C TYR A 651 15.40 2.47 -5.49
N VAL A 652 15.59 3.37 -4.53
CA VAL A 652 14.68 3.51 -3.39
C VAL A 652 13.77 4.69 -3.68
N LEU A 653 12.47 4.41 -3.77
CA LEU A 653 11.43 5.43 -3.92
C LEU A 653 11.00 5.92 -2.53
N TRP A 654 10.71 7.23 -2.42
CA TRP A 654 10.30 7.92 -1.19
C TRP A 654 8.92 8.51 -1.36
#